data_AF-A0ABD2LPV1-F1
#
_entry.id   AF-A0ABD2LPV1-F1
#
_cell.length_a   1.000
_cell.length_b   1.000
_cell.length_c   1.000
_cell.angle_alpha   90.00
_cell.angle_beta   90.00
_cell.angle_gamma   90.00
#
_symmetry.space_group_name_H-M   'P 1'
#
loop_
_entity.id
_entity.type
_entity.pdbx_description
1 polymer ?
#
loop_
_entity_poly.entity_id
_entity_poly.type
_entity_poly.pdbx_seq_one_letter_code
_entity_poly.pdbx_strand_id
1 'polypeptide(L)'
;MFLTRSEYDRGVNTFSPEGRLFQVEYAIETVKLGSTSIGIHTKEGVLLAAERRSMSKLVVDDSMSKISEVEKHIAVASAGLIADSRTWVEHARVEAQHFWFTYGDKIRVEDITQKVSRLALHFGDDDSTISLGRPFGVSMLFAGIDHTGAHLFHLDPSGTYIKCLAKAIGAGSDAAEQTLQEHCKNCDKKMEMAEAKQVALNTLKQLMEEKINSKNVEIVMIKPQTDKEGKTLGKIMWLEESELQEIIARFIQELGTAQQTVPSMSSGTVSPLRDVPLRLSEKPSLPFPSYSRHLTNECPSSPSPAPITLYLRLVSWVCSMGGLLFGYASSSINDLMRLGPAEVGVVISCFMVGAGIGGFVGGRLADRIGRKRSLVLFDALFIVFSVCTSLAPTFTFLVIARMFYGFTCGGISSSAPVLLAEISTIEFRSQSVSMSLLFIVFGELCVFIIGAVFGNIWYETVSIWRWINIAVVIPAVALLLCHAFLVPESPRWLAQNGQSQKCLDTLRRMRSDSLQTQKEFREIQQVVNANSEETNFVDILTVPWVRCIMLIGIGVGFSQQCYGVIIGMVFGTKLLEEGGLETKTALIGNIIIGVVSFFASWAGLFLVSRFGRRPLLMTGQIGVIGMNILMAICFGFFTFGPFRGWLTLSLLLVFLTFGQGFISTVTWLLTAEIFPLHLRGICSGIGMSVAWGTAFAVTMLIPIGIHSIGMAANFACLALLGLISLFFVWNFLPETRNKTLEELEKQFQKRDWTALKREGQNERDRMEEETEGKETEKGIAK
;
A
#
# COMPACT_ATOMS: atom_id res chain seq x y z
N MET A 1 35.44 25.69 29.78
CA MET A 1 34.95 27.04 29.46
C MET A 1 33.43 26.95 29.39
N PHE A 2 32.76 27.15 30.53
CA PHE A 2 31.30 27.11 30.60
C PHE A 2 30.79 28.52 30.29
N LEU A 3 30.11 28.67 29.15
CA LEU A 3 29.49 29.93 28.74
C LEU A 3 28.04 29.97 29.25
N THR A 4 27.74 31.09 29.90
CA THR A 4 26.43 31.76 30.09
C THR A 4 25.14 30.96 29.81
N ARG A 5 24.25 30.91 30.83
CA ARG A 5 22.87 30.35 30.89
C ARG A 5 21.86 30.83 29.83
N SER A 6 22.29 31.36 28.68
CA SER A 6 21.43 32.00 27.67
C SER A 6 21.60 31.46 26.24
N GLU A 7 22.45 30.47 26.00
CA GLU A 7 22.48 29.76 24.71
C GLU A 7 21.54 28.55 24.78
N TYR A 8 20.38 28.64 24.14
CA TYR A 8 19.54 27.46 23.92
C TYR A 8 20.32 26.47 23.06
N ASP A 9 20.47 25.23 23.54
CA ASP A 9 21.04 24.14 22.75
C ASP A 9 20.15 23.86 21.53
N ARG A 10 20.59 24.31 20.36
CA ARG A 10 19.84 24.17 19.09
C ARG A 10 20.06 22.83 18.39
N GLY A 11 21.02 22.03 18.87
CA GLY A 11 21.30 20.70 18.33
C GLY A 11 20.27 19.68 18.79
N VAL A 12 19.64 18.98 17.84
CA VAL A 12 18.75 17.84 18.14
C VAL A 12 19.53 16.67 18.78
N ASN A 13 20.84 16.62 18.53
CA ASN A 13 21.76 15.55 18.95
C ASN A 13 22.74 16.00 20.06
N THR A 14 22.41 17.02 20.87
CA THR A 14 23.25 17.42 22.00
C THR A 14 23.02 16.50 23.20
N PHE A 15 24.08 15.89 23.72
CA PHE A 15 24.05 14.97 24.86
C PHE A 15 24.47 15.67 26.17
N SER A 16 23.84 15.28 27.27
CA SER A 16 24.23 15.61 28.64
C SER A 16 25.54 14.88 29.02
N PRO A 17 26.26 15.33 30.07
CA PRO A 17 27.45 14.64 30.57
C PRO A 17 27.19 13.16 30.94
N GLU A 18 25.95 12.81 31.27
CA GLU A 18 25.48 11.47 31.61
C GLU A 18 25.05 10.64 30.38
N GLY A 19 25.19 11.18 29.17
CA GLY A 19 24.88 10.51 27.90
C GLY A 19 23.41 10.55 27.49
N ARG A 20 22.60 11.46 28.06
CA ARG A 20 21.17 11.62 27.73
C ARG A 20 20.95 12.74 26.72
N LEU A 21 19.91 12.69 25.90
CA LEU A 21 19.61 13.77 24.95
C LEU A 21 18.93 14.95 25.65
N PHE A 22 19.52 16.14 25.60
CA PHE A 22 18.96 17.34 26.25
C PHE A 22 17.54 17.67 25.77
N GLN A 23 17.26 17.48 24.48
CA GLN A 23 15.92 17.72 23.93
C GLN A 23 14.86 16.81 24.56
N VAL A 24 15.22 15.57 24.89
CA VAL A 24 14.30 14.62 25.56
C VAL A 24 14.08 15.05 27.01
N GLU A 25 15.12 15.52 27.70
CA GLU A 25 14.97 16.05 29.06
C GLU A 25 14.07 17.29 29.09
N TYR A 26 14.22 18.20 28.13
CA TYR A 26 13.32 19.34 27.99
C TYR A 26 11.88 18.91 27.70
N ALA A 27 11.68 17.87 26.89
CA ALA A 27 10.36 17.30 26.65
C ALA A 27 9.74 16.69 27.92
N ILE A 28 10.52 15.97 28.73
CA ILE A 28 10.08 15.41 30.02
C ILE A 28 9.73 16.53 31.00
N GLU A 29 10.52 17.60 31.09
CA GLU A 29 10.18 18.75 31.94
C GLU A 29 8.94 19.51 31.41
N THR A 30 8.73 19.54 30.09
CA THR A 30 7.51 20.11 29.49
C THR A 30 6.26 19.32 29.89
N VAL A 31 6.35 17.99 30.05
CA VAL A 31 5.23 17.17 30.53
C VAL A 31 4.76 17.65 31.91
N LYS A 32 5.68 18.04 32.80
CA LYS A 32 5.36 18.52 34.16
C LYS A 32 4.58 19.84 34.16
N LEU A 33 4.56 20.58 33.06
CA LEU A 33 3.75 21.80 32.92
C LEU A 33 2.27 21.51 32.62
N GLY A 34 1.94 20.32 32.13
CA GLY A 34 0.55 19.91 31.88
C GLY A 34 -0.16 19.46 33.16
N SER A 35 -1.46 19.74 33.31
CA SER A 35 -2.22 19.30 34.50
C SER A 35 -2.22 17.79 34.69
N THR A 36 -2.44 17.35 35.93
CA THR A 36 -2.17 15.97 36.37
C THR A 36 -3.11 14.95 35.73
N SER A 37 -2.59 13.76 35.43
CA SER A 37 -3.38 12.57 35.11
C SER A 37 -2.85 11.36 35.88
N ILE A 38 -3.76 10.50 36.31
CA ILE A 38 -3.50 9.37 37.22
C ILE A 38 -4.11 8.11 36.60
N GLY A 39 -3.38 7.00 36.69
CA GLY A 39 -3.88 5.67 36.37
C GLY A 39 -3.70 4.73 37.56
N ILE A 40 -4.71 3.90 37.84
CA ILE A 40 -4.72 2.92 38.92
C ILE A 40 -5.24 1.58 38.39
N HIS A 41 -4.45 0.53 38.56
CA HIS A 41 -4.82 -0.86 38.30
C HIS A 41 -5.49 -1.47 39.54
N THR A 42 -6.63 -2.13 39.35
CA THR A 42 -7.46 -2.70 40.43
C THR A 42 -7.81 -4.16 40.12
N LYS A 43 -8.38 -4.86 41.11
CA LYS A 43 -8.90 -6.22 40.92
C LYS A 43 -10.04 -6.28 39.90
N GLU A 44 -10.84 -5.22 39.80
CA GLU A 44 -12.00 -5.13 38.93
C GLU A 44 -11.71 -4.57 37.53
N GLY A 45 -10.48 -4.10 37.27
CA GLY A 45 -10.13 -3.42 36.02
C GLY A 45 -9.14 -2.28 36.20
N VAL A 46 -9.25 -1.23 35.39
CA VAL A 46 -8.32 -0.09 35.43
C VAL A 46 -9.10 1.23 35.47
N LEU A 47 -8.61 2.18 36.26
CA LEU A 47 -9.18 3.52 36.40
C LEU A 47 -8.19 4.56 35.88
N LEU A 48 -8.68 5.50 35.09
CA LEU A 48 -7.97 6.72 34.68
C LEU A 48 -8.71 7.93 35.26
N ALA A 49 -7.97 8.88 35.83
CA ALA A 49 -8.49 10.15 36.31
C ALA A 49 -7.60 11.31 35.87
N ALA A 50 -8.18 12.43 35.46
CA ALA A 50 -7.42 13.58 34.99
C ALA A 50 -8.03 14.91 35.45
N GLU A 51 -7.16 15.88 35.70
CA GLU A 51 -7.55 17.27 35.95
C GLU A 51 -7.80 18.00 34.61
N ARG A 52 -9.02 18.52 34.45
CA ARG A 52 -9.42 19.42 33.37
C ARG A 52 -9.25 20.86 33.82
N ARG A 53 -8.28 21.57 33.21
CA ARG A 53 -8.02 22.99 33.50
C ARG A 53 -8.63 23.86 32.41
N SER A 54 -9.73 24.56 32.71
CA SER A 54 -10.36 25.53 31.78
C SER A 54 -9.70 26.90 31.96
N MET A 55 -8.86 27.30 31.01
CA MET A 55 -8.08 28.54 31.11
C MET A 55 -8.90 29.80 30.78
N SER A 56 -10.11 29.67 30.22
CA SER A 56 -10.95 30.79 29.83
C SER A 56 -12.41 30.37 29.67
N LYS A 57 -13.33 31.25 30.08
CA LYS A 57 -14.78 31.11 29.82
C LYS A 57 -15.15 31.14 28.33
N LEU A 58 -14.21 31.49 27.46
CA LEU A 58 -14.37 31.46 26.01
C LEU A 58 -14.11 30.07 25.41
N VAL A 59 -13.59 29.12 26.20
CA VAL A 59 -13.33 27.75 25.76
C VAL A 59 -14.52 26.87 26.12
N VAL A 60 -14.96 26.04 25.17
CA VAL A 60 -16.01 25.04 25.41
C VAL A 60 -15.41 23.92 26.26
N ASP A 61 -15.87 23.75 27.49
CA ASP A 61 -15.29 22.81 28.47
C ASP A 61 -15.25 21.36 27.93
N ASP A 62 -16.25 20.94 27.14
CA ASP A 62 -16.32 19.59 26.53
C ASP A 62 -15.21 19.33 25.49
N SER A 63 -14.59 20.38 24.94
CA SER A 63 -13.52 20.23 23.96
C SER A 63 -12.15 19.90 24.59
N MET A 64 -12.05 19.95 25.92
CA MET A 64 -10.81 19.81 26.70
C MET A 64 -10.76 18.50 27.49
N SER A 65 -11.02 17.37 26.82
CA SER A 65 -10.79 16.04 27.40
C SER A 65 -9.33 15.61 27.29
N LYS A 66 -8.79 15.05 28.38
CA LYS A 66 -7.43 14.50 28.44
C LYS A 66 -7.37 13.00 28.30
N ILE A 67 -8.52 12.35 28.52
CA ILE A 67 -8.68 10.92 28.36
C ILE A 67 -9.29 10.67 26.98
N SER A 68 -8.62 9.91 26.15
CA SER A 68 -9.07 9.61 24.80
C SER A 68 -9.29 8.10 24.64
N GLU A 69 -10.42 7.74 24.03
CA GLU A 69 -10.64 6.37 23.58
C GLU A 69 -9.75 6.09 22.37
N VAL A 70 -8.92 5.05 22.47
CA VAL A 70 -8.10 4.56 21.35
C VAL A 70 -8.80 3.42 20.64
N GLU A 71 -9.37 2.50 21.42
CA GLU A 71 -10.24 1.42 20.94
C GLU A 71 -11.28 1.09 22.02
N LYS A 72 -12.32 0.32 21.69
CA LYS A 72 -13.43 0.01 22.60
C LYS A 72 -13.00 -0.55 23.97
N HIS A 73 -11.83 -1.20 24.03
CA HIS A 73 -11.24 -1.79 25.23
C HIS A 73 -9.98 -1.08 25.75
N ILE A 74 -9.54 0.02 25.12
CA ILE A 74 -8.31 0.76 25.45
C ILE A 74 -8.58 2.28 25.48
N ALA A 75 -8.28 2.91 26.62
CA ALA A 75 -8.28 4.36 26.79
C ALA A 75 -6.89 4.87 27.18
N VAL A 76 -6.60 6.12 26.85
CA VAL A 76 -5.34 6.79 27.15
C VAL A 76 -5.60 8.07 27.93
N ALA A 77 -4.92 8.27 29.05
CA ALA A 77 -4.82 9.60 29.68
C ALA A 77 -3.50 10.26 29.27
N SER A 78 -3.50 11.58 29.05
CA SER A 78 -2.32 12.32 28.57
C SER A 78 -2.00 13.54 29.43
N ALA A 79 -0.70 13.83 29.58
CA ALA A 79 -0.19 15.05 30.20
C ALA A 79 0.96 15.65 29.39
N GLY A 80 1.07 16.98 29.42
CA GLY A 80 1.99 17.75 28.57
C GLY A 80 1.26 18.49 27.44
N LEU A 81 1.88 18.57 26.27
CA LEU A 81 1.33 19.27 25.10
C LEU A 81 0.17 18.49 24.46
N ILE A 82 -1.04 19.08 24.48
CA ILE A 82 -2.26 18.45 23.93
C ILE A 82 -2.16 18.20 22.42
N ALA A 83 -1.44 19.05 21.67
CA ALA A 83 -1.22 18.83 20.24
C ALA A 83 -0.42 17.54 19.99
N ASP A 84 0.64 17.33 20.77
CA ASP A 84 1.47 16.13 20.70
C ASP A 84 0.68 14.89 21.15
N SER A 85 -0.19 15.04 22.17
CA SER A 85 -1.06 13.95 22.62
C SER A 85 -2.04 13.50 21.54
N ARG A 86 -2.63 14.43 20.78
CA ARG A 86 -3.53 14.10 19.67
C ARG A 86 -2.82 13.29 18.58
N THR A 87 -1.58 13.66 18.24
CA THR A 87 -0.78 12.92 17.25
C THR A 87 -0.53 11.48 17.69
N TRP A 88 -0.15 11.26 18.95
CA TRP A 88 0.07 9.91 19.49
C TRP A 88 -1.23 9.11 19.58
N VAL A 89 -2.35 9.73 19.98
CA VAL A 89 -3.66 9.07 20.02
C VAL A 89 -4.14 8.68 18.61
N GLU A 90 -3.97 9.57 17.63
CA GLU A 90 -4.33 9.30 16.24
C GLU A 90 -3.48 8.16 15.66
N HIS A 91 -2.16 8.19 15.89
CA HIS A 91 -1.28 7.08 15.51
C HIS A 91 -1.68 5.76 16.19
N ALA A 92 -2.03 5.80 17.48
CA ALA A 92 -2.51 4.63 18.20
C ALA A 92 -3.81 4.08 17.59
N ARG A 93 -4.78 4.95 17.25
CA ARG A 93 -6.03 4.55 16.59
C ARG A 93 -5.80 3.91 15.22
N VAL A 94 -4.88 4.46 14.44
CA VAL A 94 -4.50 3.90 13.13
C VAL A 94 -3.85 2.54 13.30
N GLU A 95 -2.93 2.38 14.25
CA GLU A 95 -2.27 1.10 14.55
C GLU A 95 -3.26 0.04 15.07
N ALA A 96 -4.22 0.43 15.92
CA ALA A 96 -5.31 -0.44 16.37
C ALA A 96 -6.19 -0.92 15.20
N GLN A 97 -6.60 0.00 14.33
CA GLN A 97 -7.40 -0.32 13.14
C GLN A 97 -6.63 -1.20 12.17
N HIS A 98 -5.35 -0.90 11.93
CA HIS A 98 -4.47 -1.70 11.09
C HIS A 98 -4.31 -3.11 11.67
N PHE A 99 -4.12 -3.24 12.99
CA PHE A 99 -4.05 -4.54 13.66
C PHE A 99 -5.36 -5.33 13.51
N TRP A 100 -6.51 -4.69 13.75
CA TRP A 100 -7.81 -5.33 13.56
C TRP A 100 -8.04 -5.75 12.10
N PHE A 101 -7.66 -4.91 11.13
CA PHE A 101 -7.80 -5.21 9.71
C PHE A 101 -6.86 -6.32 9.25
N THR A 102 -5.64 -6.37 9.77
CA THR A 102 -4.61 -7.34 9.37
C THR A 102 -4.83 -8.70 10.03
N TYR A 103 -5.20 -8.71 11.31
CA TYR A 103 -5.25 -9.93 12.12
C TYR A 103 -6.67 -10.38 12.49
N GLY A 104 -7.70 -9.56 12.23
CA GLY A 104 -9.09 -9.87 12.60
C GLY A 104 -9.36 -9.89 14.12
N ASP A 105 -8.42 -9.44 14.95
CA ASP A 105 -8.54 -9.47 16.41
C ASP A 105 -8.23 -8.11 17.03
N LYS A 106 -8.58 -7.93 18.30
CA LYS A 106 -8.33 -6.69 19.05
C LYS A 106 -6.88 -6.63 19.54
N ILE A 107 -6.24 -5.47 19.37
CA ILE A 107 -4.83 -5.27 19.74
C ILE A 107 -4.64 -5.33 21.26
N ARG A 108 -3.51 -5.83 21.74
CA ARG A 108 -3.15 -5.81 23.16
C ARG A 108 -2.75 -4.41 23.62
N VAL A 109 -2.93 -4.13 24.91
CA VAL A 109 -2.54 -2.82 25.47
C VAL A 109 -1.02 -2.60 25.37
N GLU A 110 -0.23 -3.66 25.56
CA GLU A 110 1.23 -3.59 25.42
C GLU A 110 1.68 -3.31 23.98
N ASP A 111 1.08 -3.98 22.99
CA ASP A 111 1.47 -3.85 21.59
C ASP A 111 1.22 -2.43 21.08
N ILE A 112 0.07 -1.84 21.44
CA ILE A 112 -0.25 -0.47 21.04
C ILE A 112 0.67 0.55 21.71
N THR A 113 1.01 0.35 23.00
CA THR A 113 1.97 1.21 23.69
C THR A 113 3.35 1.11 23.04
N GLN A 114 3.81 -0.08 22.69
CA GLN A 114 5.08 -0.29 21.99
C GLN A 114 5.10 0.36 20.60
N LYS A 115 3.99 0.29 19.85
CA LYS A 115 3.88 0.93 18.54
C LYS A 115 3.99 2.45 18.64
N VAL A 116 3.33 3.07 19.62
CA VAL A 116 3.43 4.51 19.87
C VAL A 116 4.81 4.88 20.42
N SER A 117 5.43 4.03 21.24
CA SER A 117 6.77 4.30 21.78
C SER A 117 7.84 4.38 20.68
N ARG A 118 7.68 3.61 19.60
CA ARG A 118 8.56 3.72 18.42
C ARG A 118 8.41 5.07 17.74
N LEU A 119 7.20 5.63 17.64
CA LEU A 119 6.99 6.96 17.06
C LEU A 119 7.75 8.04 17.85
N ALA A 120 7.82 7.92 19.18
CA ALA A 120 8.58 8.83 20.02
C ALA A 120 10.09 8.87 19.69
N LEU A 121 10.64 7.83 19.05
CA LEU A 121 12.05 7.72 18.69
C LEU A 121 12.40 8.31 17.31
N HIS A 122 11.42 8.80 16.54
CA HIS A 122 11.65 9.26 15.15
C HIS A 122 12.21 10.70 15.05
N PHE A 123 12.51 11.37 16.17
CA PHE A 123 13.14 12.69 16.12
C PHE A 123 14.64 12.57 15.85
N GLY A 124 15.16 13.37 14.90
CA GLY A 124 16.56 13.35 14.51
C GLY A 124 16.97 12.23 13.53
N ASP A 125 16.02 11.44 13.01
CA ASP A 125 16.26 10.43 11.96
C ASP A 125 16.02 11.04 10.57
N ASP A 126 17.11 11.38 9.88
CA ASP A 126 17.11 12.00 8.54
C ASP A 126 16.60 11.06 7.43
N ASP A 127 16.59 9.74 7.66
CA ASP A 127 16.20 8.73 6.67
C ASP A 127 14.71 8.36 6.73
N SER A 128 13.98 8.85 7.74
CA SER A 128 12.55 8.57 7.90
C SER A 128 11.68 9.54 7.08
N THR A 129 10.58 9.05 6.49
CA THR A 129 9.63 9.86 5.71
C THR A 129 8.94 10.96 6.54
N ILE A 130 9.09 10.92 7.87
CA ILE A 130 8.58 11.91 8.82
C ILE A 130 9.76 12.35 9.71
N SER A 131 10.65 13.18 9.16
CA SER A 131 11.71 13.78 9.97
C SER A 131 11.10 14.76 10.98
N LEU A 132 11.09 14.37 12.26
CA LEU A 132 10.61 15.20 13.36
C LEU A 132 11.74 16.11 13.84
N GLY A 133 11.52 17.43 13.76
CA GLY A 133 12.50 18.44 14.19
C GLY A 133 12.66 18.59 15.72
N ARG A 134 11.82 17.92 16.53
CA ARG A 134 11.88 17.88 18.00
C ARG A 134 11.20 16.63 18.56
N PRO A 135 11.55 16.16 19.77
CA PRO A 135 10.77 15.15 20.49
C PRO A 135 9.37 15.67 20.88
N PHE A 136 8.46 14.74 21.15
CA PHE A 136 7.11 15.04 21.63
C PHE A 136 7.14 15.40 23.12
N GLY A 137 6.52 16.51 23.50
CA GLY A 137 6.42 16.99 24.89
C GLY A 137 5.20 16.43 25.62
N VAL A 138 4.94 15.13 25.50
CA VAL A 138 3.76 14.46 26.07
C VAL A 138 4.13 13.13 26.71
N SER A 139 3.46 12.79 27.82
CA SER A 139 3.45 11.45 28.40
C SER A 139 2.03 10.89 28.41
N MET A 140 1.91 9.56 28.31
CA MET A 140 0.63 8.87 28.26
C MET A 140 0.54 7.70 29.23
N LEU A 141 -0.68 7.48 29.72
CA LEU A 141 -1.08 6.30 30.47
C LEU A 141 -2.07 5.50 29.64
N PHE A 142 -1.61 4.39 29.03
CA PHE A 142 -2.45 3.43 28.33
C PHE A 142 -3.09 2.49 29.33
N ALA A 143 -4.41 2.51 29.40
CA ALA A 143 -5.21 1.62 30.24
C ALA A 143 -6.13 0.78 29.36
N GLY A 144 -6.23 -0.51 29.65
CA GLY A 144 -7.15 -1.39 28.94
C GLY A 144 -7.26 -2.76 29.57
N ILE A 145 -8.26 -3.52 29.14
CA ILE A 145 -8.37 -4.94 29.48
C ILE A 145 -8.37 -5.72 28.17
N ASP A 146 -7.34 -6.54 28.00
CA ASP A 146 -7.19 -7.46 26.88
C ASP A 146 -7.32 -8.91 27.35
N HIS A 147 -7.05 -9.87 26.47
CA HIS A 147 -7.16 -11.30 26.77
C HIS A 147 -6.18 -11.78 27.86
N THR A 148 -5.15 -11.01 28.19
CA THR A 148 -4.20 -11.32 29.28
C THR A 148 -4.59 -10.69 30.61
N GLY A 149 -5.62 -9.85 30.63
CA GLY A 149 -6.20 -9.24 31.84
C GLY A 149 -6.22 -7.72 31.77
N ALA A 150 -6.19 -7.08 32.93
CA ALA A 150 -6.14 -5.62 33.05
C ALA A 150 -4.68 -5.13 32.99
N HIS A 151 -4.43 -4.05 32.24
CA HIS A 151 -3.10 -3.49 32.03
C HIS A 151 -3.10 -1.97 32.12
N LEU A 152 -2.06 -1.43 32.74
CA LEU A 152 -1.74 -0.01 32.77
C LEU A 152 -0.27 0.15 32.36
N PHE A 153 -0.02 0.92 31.30
CA PHE A 153 1.31 1.23 30.81
C PHE A 153 1.55 2.74 30.78
N HIS A 154 2.71 3.15 31.26
CA HIS A 154 3.22 4.51 31.16
C HIS A 154 4.17 4.62 29.97
N LEU A 155 4.02 5.65 29.14
CA LEU A 155 4.92 6.01 28.05
C LEU A 155 5.40 7.45 28.23
N ASP A 156 6.70 7.67 28.15
CA ASP A 156 7.32 9.01 28.23
C ASP A 156 7.88 9.49 26.87
N PRO A 157 8.25 10.78 26.76
CA PRO A 157 8.88 11.34 25.56
C PRO A 157 10.12 10.62 25.04
N SER A 158 10.81 9.84 25.88
CA SER A 158 12.02 9.12 25.48
C SER A 158 11.73 7.86 24.67
N GLY A 159 10.45 7.48 24.52
CA GLY A 159 10.04 6.20 23.96
C GLY A 159 10.13 5.04 24.96
N THR A 160 10.45 5.33 26.23
CA THR A 160 10.43 4.35 27.30
C THR A 160 9.00 4.08 27.72
N TYR A 161 8.59 2.82 27.71
CA TYR A 161 7.31 2.39 28.25
C TYR A 161 7.46 1.34 29.34
N ILE A 162 6.63 1.42 30.38
CA ILE A 162 6.73 0.58 31.58
C ILE A 162 5.32 0.18 32.03
N LYS A 163 5.13 -1.09 32.41
CA LYS A 163 3.89 -1.56 33.04
C LYS A 163 3.82 -1.09 34.50
N CYS A 164 2.72 -0.47 34.91
CA CYS A 164 2.55 0.12 36.23
C CYS A 164 1.33 -0.45 36.98
N LEU A 165 1.38 -0.45 38.31
CA LEU A 165 0.21 -0.69 39.16
C LEU A 165 -0.57 0.61 39.40
N ALA A 166 0.15 1.70 39.65
CA ALA A 166 -0.39 3.04 39.66
C ALA A 166 0.70 3.99 39.14
N LYS A 167 0.32 5.06 38.46
CA LYS A 167 1.24 6.09 37.96
C LYS A 167 0.53 7.43 37.85
N ALA A 168 1.24 8.50 38.21
CA ALA A 168 0.80 9.86 37.95
C ALA A 168 1.74 10.52 36.92
N ILE A 169 1.18 11.36 36.06
CA ILE A 169 1.91 12.14 35.04
C ILE A 169 1.43 13.59 35.09
N GLY A 170 2.26 14.53 34.66
CA GLY A 170 1.97 15.96 34.66
C GLY A 170 2.44 16.70 35.92
N ALA A 171 1.84 17.85 36.18
CA ALA A 171 2.15 18.73 37.29
C ALA A 171 1.95 18.00 38.63
N GLY A 172 2.90 18.15 39.55
CA GLY A 172 2.83 17.52 40.87
C GLY A 172 2.90 15.98 40.88
N SER A 173 3.30 15.35 39.76
CA SER A 173 3.36 13.89 39.64
C SER A 173 4.25 13.23 40.70
N ASP A 174 5.39 13.84 41.07
CA ASP A 174 6.27 13.31 42.13
C ASP A 174 5.56 13.19 43.49
N ALA A 175 4.73 14.18 43.85
CA ALA A 175 3.97 14.17 45.09
C ALA A 175 2.77 13.20 45.01
N ALA A 176 2.07 13.15 43.87
CA ALA A 176 1.03 12.15 43.64
C ALA A 176 1.56 10.72 43.72
N GLU A 177 2.76 10.46 43.18
CA GLU A 177 3.37 9.13 43.24
C GLU A 177 3.65 8.68 44.68
N GLN A 178 4.03 9.59 45.58
CA GLN A 178 4.19 9.26 47.00
C GLN A 178 2.85 8.84 47.63
N THR A 179 1.78 9.63 47.40
CA THR A 179 0.43 9.30 47.88
C THR A 179 -0.07 7.97 47.31
N LEU A 180 0.17 7.72 46.02
CA LEU A 180 -0.18 6.46 45.37
C LEU A 180 0.66 5.29 45.90
N GLN A 181 1.94 5.47 46.20
CA GLN A 181 2.79 4.40 46.76
C GLN A 181 2.37 3.96 48.16
N GLU A 182 1.81 4.88 48.96
CA GLU A 182 1.27 4.56 50.30
C GLU A 182 0.00 3.71 50.21
N HIS A 183 -0.92 4.11 49.33
CA HIS A 183 -2.24 3.48 49.22
C HIS A 183 -2.28 2.30 48.25
N CYS A 184 -1.34 2.23 47.28
CA CYS A 184 -1.46 1.31 46.14
C CYS A 184 -0.55 0.06 46.12
N LYS A 185 -0.09 -0.41 47.29
CA LYS A 185 0.69 -1.66 47.37
C LYS A 185 -0.20 -2.90 47.15
N ASN A 186 -0.07 -3.53 45.98
CA ASN A 186 -0.86 -4.69 45.51
C ASN A 186 -2.34 -4.38 45.17
N CYS A 187 -2.61 -3.21 44.58
CA CYS A 187 -3.97 -2.84 44.18
C CYS A 187 -4.60 -3.77 43.15
N ASP A 188 -3.79 -4.37 42.30
CA ASP A 188 -4.19 -5.37 41.30
C ASP A 188 -4.93 -6.57 41.90
N LYS A 189 -4.68 -6.88 43.18
CA LYS A 189 -5.26 -8.05 43.87
C LYS A 189 -6.25 -7.71 44.97
N LYS A 190 -6.14 -6.52 45.58
CA LYS A 190 -6.88 -6.18 46.81
C LYS A 190 -7.85 -5.02 46.67
N MET A 191 -7.57 -4.05 45.80
CA MET A 191 -8.31 -2.80 45.76
C MET A 191 -9.58 -2.95 44.93
N GLU A 192 -10.70 -2.52 45.51
CA GLU A 192 -11.99 -2.41 44.81
C GLU A 192 -12.07 -1.11 44.00
N MET A 193 -12.92 -1.10 42.97
CA MET A 193 -13.02 0.07 42.08
C MET A 193 -13.53 1.33 42.83
N ALA A 194 -14.34 1.16 43.89
CA ALA A 194 -14.84 2.27 44.70
C ALA A 194 -13.71 2.95 45.50
N GLU A 195 -12.82 2.16 46.09
CA GLU A 195 -11.64 2.64 46.83
C GLU A 195 -10.68 3.38 45.88
N ALA A 196 -10.48 2.85 44.66
CA ALA A 196 -9.63 3.48 43.65
C ALA A 196 -10.12 4.89 43.26
N LYS A 197 -11.44 5.11 43.18
CA LYS A 197 -12.01 6.45 42.93
C LYS A 197 -11.68 7.42 44.06
N GLN A 198 -11.83 7.00 45.31
CA GLN A 198 -11.54 7.84 46.47
C GLN A 198 -10.06 8.21 46.52
N VAL A 199 -9.15 7.25 46.28
CA VAL A 199 -7.71 7.51 46.23
C VAL A 199 -7.35 8.45 45.08
N ALA A 200 -7.93 8.26 43.88
CA ALA A 200 -7.70 9.16 42.75
C ALA A 200 -8.19 10.60 43.05
N LEU A 201 -9.40 10.76 43.60
CA LEU A 201 -9.94 12.06 43.97
C LEU A 201 -9.14 12.74 45.09
N ASN A 202 -8.71 11.99 46.11
CA ASN A 202 -7.87 12.52 47.19
C ASN A 202 -6.51 12.98 46.66
N THR A 203 -5.91 12.20 45.75
CA THR A 203 -4.63 12.55 45.13
C THR A 203 -4.76 13.79 44.27
N LEU A 204 -5.79 13.90 43.43
CA LEU A 204 -6.06 15.12 42.65
C LEU A 204 -6.33 16.32 43.57
N LYS A 205 -7.06 16.14 44.67
CA LYS A 205 -7.39 17.23 45.62
C LYS A 205 -6.15 17.86 46.23
N GLN A 206 -5.14 17.05 46.53
CA GLN A 206 -3.89 17.51 47.12
C GLN A 206 -3.05 18.34 46.14
N LEU A 207 -3.24 18.12 44.83
CA LEU A 207 -2.45 18.77 43.78
C LEU A 207 -3.15 19.96 43.12
N MET A 208 -4.48 19.93 43.05
CA MET A 208 -5.26 20.97 42.38
C MET A 208 -5.28 22.27 43.20
N GLU A 209 -5.05 23.40 42.52
CA GLU A 209 -5.19 24.73 43.11
C GLU A 209 -6.67 25.07 43.37
N GLU A 210 -7.56 24.62 42.48
CA GLU A 210 -8.99 24.83 42.57
C GLU A 210 -9.70 23.72 43.36
N LYS A 211 -10.85 24.06 43.96
CA LYS A 211 -11.71 23.05 44.59
C LYS A 211 -12.21 22.06 43.55
N ILE A 212 -12.12 20.77 43.85
CA ILE A 212 -12.68 19.70 43.02
C ILE A 212 -14.18 19.92 42.80
N ASN A 213 -14.60 19.85 41.54
CA ASN A 213 -15.97 19.87 41.08
C ASN A 213 -16.13 18.91 39.89
N SER A 214 -17.35 18.73 39.39
CA SER A 214 -17.63 17.79 38.29
C SER A 214 -17.11 18.24 36.92
N LYS A 215 -16.70 19.51 36.79
CA LYS A 215 -16.22 20.09 35.53
C LYS A 215 -14.70 20.03 35.39
N ASN A 216 -13.97 20.10 36.51
CA ASN A 216 -12.51 20.11 36.54
C ASN A 216 -11.88 18.73 36.75
N VAL A 217 -12.68 17.67 36.90
CA VAL A 217 -12.20 16.30 37.02
C VAL A 217 -12.88 15.40 35.99
N GLU A 218 -12.11 14.51 35.39
CA GLU A 218 -12.57 13.50 34.45
C GLU A 218 -12.16 12.12 34.97
N ILE A 219 -13.09 11.17 35.05
CA ILE A 219 -12.80 9.79 35.49
C ILE A 219 -13.38 8.79 34.50
N VAL A 220 -12.55 7.83 34.09
CA VAL A 220 -12.91 6.73 33.20
C VAL A 220 -12.55 5.41 33.85
N MET A 221 -13.48 4.46 33.81
CA MET A 221 -13.28 3.10 34.32
C MET A 221 -13.31 2.12 33.16
N ILE A 222 -12.43 1.13 33.18
CA ILE A 222 -12.40 0.04 32.23
C ILE A 222 -12.64 -1.24 33.02
N LYS A 223 -13.81 -1.88 32.82
CA LYS A 223 -14.18 -3.13 33.50
C LYS A 223 -14.30 -4.29 32.50
N PRO A 224 -14.06 -5.55 32.91
CA PRO A 224 -14.18 -6.70 32.04
C PRO A 224 -15.64 -6.91 31.63
N GLN A 225 -15.87 -7.10 30.32
CA GLN A 225 -17.14 -7.49 29.74
C GLN A 225 -16.91 -8.68 28.81
N THR A 226 -17.67 -9.76 29.01
CA THR A 226 -17.62 -10.93 28.14
C THR A 226 -18.58 -10.74 26.97
N ASP A 227 -18.06 -10.86 25.75
CA ASP A 227 -18.87 -10.80 24.53
C ASP A 227 -19.60 -12.14 24.27
N LYS A 228 -20.56 -12.14 23.34
CA LYS A 228 -21.36 -13.31 22.93
C LYS A 228 -20.53 -14.51 22.47
N GLU A 229 -19.30 -14.26 22.03
CA GLU A 229 -18.33 -15.28 21.58
C GLU A 229 -17.45 -15.82 22.72
N GLY A 230 -17.69 -15.41 23.98
CA GLY A 230 -16.95 -15.90 25.16
C GLY A 230 -15.60 -15.23 25.41
N LYS A 231 -15.21 -14.23 24.61
CA LYS A 231 -14.01 -13.41 24.84
C LYS A 231 -14.30 -12.31 25.87
N THR A 232 -13.48 -12.20 26.91
CA THR A 232 -13.54 -11.09 27.88
C THR A 232 -12.63 -9.95 27.43
N LEU A 233 -13.21 -8.78 27.18
CA LEU A 233 -12.51 -7.54 26.82
C LEU A 233 -12.94 -6.40 27.74
N GLY A 234 -12.15 -5.34 27.80
CA GLY A 234 -12.52 -4.12 28.53
C GLY A 234 -13.70 -3.41 27.90
N LYS A 235 -14.65 -2.96 28.73
CA LYS A 235 -15.64 -1.95 28.38
C LYS A 235 -15.26 -0.64 29.05
N ILE A 236 -15.08 0.40 28.27
CA ILE A 236 -14.86 1.75 28.75
C ILE A 236 -16.19 2.32 29.27
N MET A 237 -16.17 2.86 30.48
CA MET A 237 -17.30 3.49 31.15
C MET A 237 -16.88 4.87 31.63
N TRP A 238 -17.46 5.89 31.02
CA TRP A 238 -17.30 7.28 31.41
C TRP A 238 -18.22 7.56 32.60
N LEU A 239 -17.71 8.23 33.64
CA LEU A 239 -18.60 8.77 34.67
C LEU A 239 -19.31 10.01 34.13
N GLU A 240 -20.63 9.99 34.15
CA GLU A 240 -21.43 11.17 33.83
C GLU A 240 -21.27 12.26 34.90
N GLU A 241 -21.51 13.51 34.51
CA GLU A 241 -21.33 14.67 35.40
C GLU A 241 -22.18 14.55 36.68
N SER A 242 -23.40 14.00 36.57
CA SER A 242 -24.33 13.76 37.67
C SER A 242 -23.79 12.76 38.70
N GLU A 243 -23.27 11.63 38.24
CA GLU A 243 -22.64 10.61 39.10
C GLU A 243 -21.38 11.15 39.77
N LEU A 244 -20.57 11.91 39.02
CA LEU A 244 -19.36 12.51 39.54
C LEU A 244 -19.68 13.56 40.62
N GLN A 245 -20.72 14.38 40.45
CA GLN A 245 -21.20 15.31 41.48
C GLN A 245 -21.58 14.58 42.77
N GLU A 246 -22.30 13.46 42.67
CA GLU A 246 -22.72 12.69 43.84
C GLU A 246 -21.52 12.09 44.58
N ILE A 247 -20.55 11.52 43.85
CA ILE A 247 -19.33 10.95 44.43
C ILE A 247 -18.48 12.03 45.10
N ILE A 248 -18.31 13.19 44.45
CA ILE A 248 -17.58 14.32 45.02
C ILE A 248 -18.29 14.84 46.28
N ALA A 249 -19.63 14.94 46.27
CA ALA A 249 -20.40 15.37 47.43
C ALA A 249 -20.24 14.41 48.62
N ARG A 250 -20.32 13.09 48.38
CA ARG A 250 -20.07 12.06 49.40
C ARG A 250 -18.64 12.13 49.93
N PHE A 251 -17.66 12.27 49.04
CA PHE A 251 -16.24 12.41 49.40
C PHE A 251 -15.97 13.64 50.27
N ILE A 252 -16.58 14.79 49.97
CA ILE A 252 -16.48 16.00 50.78
C ILE A 252 -17.14 15.82 52.16
N GLN A 253 -18.27 15.11 52.24
CA GLN A 253 -18.93 14.78 53.51
C GLN A 253 -18.10 13.83 54.40
N GLU A 254 -17.47 12.81 53.81
CA GLU A 254 -16.58 11.85 54.51
C GLU A 254 -15.32 12.54 55.04
N LEU A 255 -14.74 13.46 54.27
CA LEU A 255 -13.60 14.28 54.73
C LEU A 255 -13.99 15.27 55.83
N GLY A 256 -15.21 15.83 55.78
CA GLY A 256 -15.73 16.74 56.80
C GLY A 256 -16.04 16.06 58.14
N THR A 257 -16.38 14.78 58.12
CA THR A 257 -16.62 13.97 59.34
C THR A 257 -15.32 13.45 59.96
N ALA A 258 -14.29 13.15 59.16
CA ALA A 258 -12.98 12.72 59.65
C ALA A 258 -12.19 13.81 60.41
N GLN A 259 -12.50 15.11 60.20
CA GLN A 259 -11.84 16.22 60.90
C GLN A 259 -12.38 16.50 62.33
N GLN A 260 -13.41 15.79 62.80
CA GLN A 260 -13.96 15.99 64.16
C GLN A 260 -13.46 15.00 65.22
N THR A 261 -12.59 14.04 64.88
CA THR A 261 -12.07 13.04 65.83
C THR A 261 -10.55 12.98 65.86
N VAL A 262 -9.90 13.98 66.48
CA VAL A 262 -8.52 13.83 67.00
C VAL A 262 -8.44 14.48 68.39
N PRO A 263 -8.06 13.76 69.46
CA PRO A 263 -7.90 14.34 70.79
C PRO A 263 -6.63 15.20 70.87
N SER A 264 -6.73 16.28 71.61
CA SER A 264 -5.66 17.23 71.93
C SER A 264 -4.49 16.59 72.67
N MET A 265 -3.25 16.80 72.18
CA MET A 265 -2.04 16.79 73.02
C MET A 265 -1.05 17.90 72.64
N SER A 266 -0.98 18.86 73.57
CA SER A 266 0.07 19.80 74.00
C SER A 266 1.37 20.01 73.18
N SER A 267 1.56 21.28 72.80
CA SER A 267 2.74 22.15 72.96
C SER A 267 4.16 21.55 72.91
N GLY A 268 4.87 21.83 71.81
CA GLY A 268 6.32 21.73 71.70
C GLY A 268 6.88 22.80 70.76
N THR A 269 7.68 23.69 71.32
CA THR A 269 8.40 24.86 70.80
C THR A 269 9.08 24.69 69.42
N VAL A 270 8.89 25.68 68.55
CA VAL A 270 9.63 25.87 67.28
C VAL A 270 11.04 26.40 67.56
N SER A 271 12.06 25.85 66.90
CA SER A 271 13.39 26.46 66.76
C SER A 271 13.93 26.28 65.32
N PRO A 272 14.68 27.25 64.76
CA PRO A 272 14.99 27.29 63.34
C PRO A 272 16.27 26.51 62.97
N LEU A 273 16.25 26.01 61.72
CA LEU A 273 17.36 25.63 60.82
C LEU A 273 18.78 25.49 61.42
N ARG A 274 19.34 24.28 61.28
CA ARG A 274 20.80 24.07 61.19
C ARG A 274 21.15 23.13 60.05
N ASP A 275 22.09 23.61 59.24
CA ASP A 275 22.81 22.89 58.20
C ASP A 275 23.41 21.57 58.73
N VAL A 276 23.22 20.49 57.97
CA VAL A 276 23.98 19.24 58.13
C VAL A 276 24.49 18.82 56.75
N PRO A 277 25.81 18.61 56.58
CA PRO A 277 26.41 18.32 55.28
C PRO A 277 26.12 16.88 54.82
N LEU A 278 25.90 16.73 53.52
CA LEU A 278 25.84 15.45 52.80
C LEU A 278 27.13 14.65 53.03
N ARG A 279 27.06 13.59 53.84
CA ARG A 279 28.08 12.52 53.86
C ARG A 279 27.70 11.45 52.85
N LEU A 280 28.51 11.33 51.80
CA LEU A 280 28.56 10.18 50.91
C LEU A 280 28.87 8.92 51.74
N SER A 281 27.88 8.03 51.87
CA SER A 281 28.09 6.69 52.39
C SER A 281 28.51 5.79 51.22
N GLU A 282 29.81 5.57 51.07
CA GLU A 282 30.32 4.42 50.33
C GLU A 282 29.79 3.14 51.01
N LYS A 283 29.02 2.33 50.26
CA LYS A 283 28.73 0.94 50.65
C LYS A 283 29.57 0.00 49.78
N PRO A 284 30.10 -1.10 50.35
CA PRO A 284 30.98 -2.00 49.63
C PRO A 284 30.22 -2.79 48.56
N SER A 285 30.85 -2.91 47.40
CA SER A 285 30.42 -3.74 46.28
C SER A 285 30.35 -5.22 46.69
N LEU A 286 29.16 -5.81 46.55
CA LEU A 286 29.02 -7.26 46.51
C LEU A 286 29.55 -7.78 45.16
N PRO A 287 30.36 -8.86 45.15
CA PRO A 287 30.89 -9.41 43.90
C PRO A 287 29.76 -10.13 43.16
N PHE A 288 29.35 -9.59 42.02
CA PHE A 288 28.55 -10.33 41.05
C PHE A 288 29.37 -11.53 40.55
N PRO A 289 28.82 -12.76 40.53
CA PRO A 289 29.50 -13.89 39.94
C PRO A 289 29.74 -13.62 38.46
N SER A 290 31.00 -13.78 38.07
CA SER A 290 31.51 -13.70 36.71
C SER A 290 30.82 -14.72 35.82
N TYR A 291 29.81 -14.26 35.09
CA TYR A 291 29.32 -14.92 33.88
C TYR A 291 29.39 -13.95 32.70
N SER A 292 30.63 -13.55 32.37
CA SER A 292 30.96 -12.95 31.07
C SER A 292 31.86 -13.92 30.31
N ARG A 293 31.24 -14.84 29.57
CA ARG A 293 31.76 -15.37 28.30
C ARG A 293 30.58 -15.99 27.55
N HIS A 294 30.29 -15.40 26.38
CA HIS A 294 29.22 -15.71 25.44
C HIS A 294 27.86 -15.10 25.78
N LEU A 295 27.66 -13.85 25.33
CA LEU A 295 26.45 -13.35 24.66
C LEU A 295 26.68 -11.90 24.25
N THR A 296 27.69 -11.67 23.40
CA THR A 296 27.65 -10.54 22.46
C THR A 296 26.66 -10.91 21.36
N ASN A 297 25.37 -10.87 21.66
CA ASN A 297 24.38 -10.63 20.63
C ASN A 297 23.97 -9.18 20.81
N GLU A 298 24.53 -8.34 19.96
CA GLU A 298 24.01 -7.02 19.65
C GLU A 298 22.48 -7.08 19.64
N CYS A 299 21.81 -6.12 20.29
CA CYS A 299 20.41 -5.85 19.97
C CYS A 299 20.33 -5.71 18.45
N PRO A 300 19.50 -6.51 17.75
CA PRO A 300 19.34 -6.27 16.33
C PRO A 300 18.79 -4.84 16.23
N SER A 301 19.57 -3.98 15.58
CA SER A 301 19.06 -2.84 14.84
C SER A 301 17.76 -3.26 14.14
N SER A 302 16.83 -2.32 13.92
CA SER A 302 15.74 -2.52 12.96
C SER A 302 16.27 -3.41 11.83
N PRO A 303 15.63 -4.57 11.53
CA PRO A 303 16.26 -5.48 10.60
C PRO A 303 16.45 -4.70 9.32
N SER A 304 17.71 -4.37 9.02
CA SER A 304 18.10 -3.98 7.67
C SER A 304 17.43 -5.00 6.75
N PRO A 305 16.81 -4.57 5.64
CA PRO A 305 16.08 -5.48 4.77
C PRO A 305 16.96 -6.70 4.52
N ALA A 306 16.52 -7.85 5.02
CA ALA A 306 17.38 -9.04 5.05
C ALA A 306 17.88 -9.28 3.62
N PRO A 307 19.18 -9.53 3.42
CA PRO A 307 19.76 -9.58 2.09
C PRO A 307 18.99 -10.60 1.26
N ILE A 308 18.44 -10.13 0.13
CA ILE A 308 17.68 -10.95 -0.81
C ILE A 308 18.58 -12.11 -1.24
N THR A 309 18.13 -13.34 -1.03
CA THR A 309 18.90 -14.52 -1.42
C THR A 309 19.13 -14.53 -2.93
N LEU A 310 20.32 -14.97 -3.37
CA LEU A 310 20.62 -15.12 -4.79
C LEU A 310 19.59 -16.02 -5.49
N TYR A 311 19.13 -17.05 -4.77
CA TYR A 311 18.06 -17.94 -5.22
C TYR A 311 16.75 -17.20 -5.51
N LEU A 312 16.29 -16.32 -4.61
CA LEU A 312 15.06 -15.55 -4.83
C LEU A 312 15.18 -14.60 -6.04
N ARG A 313 16.35 -13.97 -6.24
CA ARG A 313 16.61 -13.13 -7.43
C ARG A 313 16.54 -13.94 -8.72
N LEU A 314 17.22 -15.08 -8.73
CA LEU A 314 17.27 -16.00 -9.87
C LEU A 314 15.87 -16.53 -10.22
N VAL A 315 15.11 -17.00 -9.23
CA VAL A 315 13.72 -17.46 -9.42
C VAL A 315 12.83 -16.33 -9.94
N SER A 316 12.95 -15.13 -9.37
CA SER A 316 12.16 -13.98 -9.82
C SER A 316 12.47 -13.59 -11.27
N TRP A 317 13.73 -13.68 -11.67
CA TRP A 317 14.17 -13.42 -13.04
C TRP A 317 13.61 -14.45 -14.01
N VAL A 318 13.72 -15.74 -13.68
CA VAL A 318 13.18 -16.85 -14.47
C VAL A 318 11.66 -16.74 -14.63
N CYS A 319 10.92 -16.49 -13.55
CA CYS A 319 9.46 -16.31 -13.63
C CYS A 319 9.07 -15.10 -14.50
N SER A 320 9.87 -14.03 -14.47
CA SER A 320 9.62 -12.82 -15.29
C SER A 320 9.87 -13.07 -16.78
N MET A 321 10.73 -14.02 -17.15
CA MET A 321 10.98 -14.41 -18.54
C MET A 321 9.77 -15.05 -19.21
N GLY A 322 8.71 -15.44 -18.48
CA GLY A 322 7.44 -15.85 -19.09
C GLY A 322 6.86 -14.78 -20.04
N GLY A 323 7.13 -13.49 -19.79
CA GLY A 323 6.78 -12.40 -20.70
C GLY A 323 7.44 -12.51 -22.08
N LEU A 324 8.64 -13.08 -22.17
CA LEU A 324 9.38 -13.28 -23.43
C LEU A 324 8.59 -14.15 -24.40
N LEU A 325 8.03 -15.25 -23.90
CA LEU A 325 7.21 -16.16 -24.72
C LEU A 325 5.96 -15.46 -25.28
N PHE A 326 5.34 -14.60 -24.47
CA PHE A 326 4.19 -13.80 -24.90
C PHE A 326 4.56 -12.88 -26.06
N GLY A 327 5.58 -12.02 -25.87
CA GLY A 327 5.99 -11.04 -26.88
C GLY A 327 6.54 -11.67 -28.16
N TYR A 328 7.21 -12.81 -28.03
CA TYR A 328 7.64 -13.58 -29.19
C TYR A 328 6.45 -14.12 -29.98
N ALA A 329 5.52 -14.80 -29.30
CA ALA A 329 4.40 -15.46 -29.94
C ALA A 329 3.47 -14.46 -30.63
N SER A 330 3.23 -13.29 -30.03
CA SER A 330 2.39 -12.24 -30.61
C SER A 330 2.93 -11.71 -31.94
N SER A 331 4.26 -11.53 -32.04
CA SER A 331 4.92 -10.93 -33.20
C SER A 331 5.52 -11.95 -34.18
N SER A 332 5.29 -13.25 -33.95
CA SER A 332 5.89 -14.36 -34.70
C SER A 332 5.46 -14.51 -36.16
N ILE A 333 4.39 -13.83 -36.59
CA ILE A 333 3.89 -13.90 -37.96
C ILE A 333 3.82 -12.48 -38.52
N ASN A 334 4.83 -12.13 -39.32
CA ASN A 334 4.96 -10.82 -39.95
C ASN A 334 4.90 -10.89 -41.48
N ASP A 335 4.85 -12.09 -42.06
CA ASP A 335 4.86 -12.29 -43.51
C ASP A 335 3.93 -13.43 -43.98
N LEU A 336 2.74 -13.04 -44.47
CA LEU A 336 1.67 -13.94 -44.95
C LEU A 336 1.26 -13.57 -46.39
N MET A 337 2.22 -13.40 -47.31
CA MET A 337 1.97 -12.91 -48.67
C MET A 337 0.96 -13.71 -49.51
N ARG A 338 0.57 -14.92 -49.08
CA ARG A 338 -0.39 -15.80 -49.78
C ARG A 338 -1.84 -15.65 -49.33
N LEU A 339 -2.13 -14.83 -48.31
CA LEU A 339 -3.46 -14.68 -47.73
C LEU A 339 -4.06 -13.32 -48.07
N GLY A 340 -5.39 -13.27 -48.19
CA GLY A 340 -6.13 -12.01 -48.34
C GLY A 340 -6.06 -11.12 -47.09
N PRO A 341 -6.34 -9.81 -47.17
CA PRO A 341 -6.24 -8.90 -46.02
C PRO A 341 -7.07 -9.35 -44.81
N ALA A 342 -8.31 -9.82 -45.04
CA ALA A 342 -9.16 -10.34 -43.97
C ALA A 342 -8.60 -11.62 -43.33
N GLU A 343 -8.02 -12.52 -44.13
CA GLU A 343 -7.40 -13.76 -43.64
C GLU A 343 -6.15 -13.48 -42.79
N VAL A 344 -5.33 -12.51 -43.19
CA VAL A 344 -4.19 -12.03 -42.39
C VAL A 344 -4.68 -11.47 -41.05
N GLY A 345 -5.74 -10.65 -41.08
CA GLY A 345 -6.39 -10.12 -39.87
C GLY A 345 -6.86 -11.22 -38.93
N VAL A 346 -7.51 -12.27 -39.45
CA VAL A 346 -7.98 -13.42 -38.65
C VAL A 346 -6.81 -14.18 -38.01
N VAL A 347 -5.77 -14.50 -38.78
CA VAL A 347 -4.62 -15.27 -38.27
C VAL A 347 -3.91 -14.54 -37.14
N ILE A 348 -3.74 -13.22 -37.24
CA ILE A 348 -3.03 -12.46 -36.20
C ILE A 348 -3.96 -12.21 -35.00
N SER A 349 -5.21 -11.82 -35.23
CA SER A 349 -6.13 -11.44 -34.15
C SER A 349 -6.63 -12.63 -33.32
N CYS A 350 -6.77 -13.84 -33.88
CA CYS A 350 -7.23 -15.02 -33.14
C CYS A 350 -6.33 -15.39 -31.94
N PHE A 351 -5.05 -15.03 -32.00
CA PHE A 351 -4.11 -15.17 -30.87
C PHE A 351 -4.59 -14.38 -29.65
N MET A 352 -5.11 -13.17 -29.84
CA MET A 352 -5.58 -12.29 -28.75
C MET A 352 -6.83 -12.84 -28.07
N VAL A 353 -7.72 -13.47 -28.82
CA VAL A 353 -8.89 -14.19 -28.28
C VAL A 353 -8.42 -15.35 -27.41
N GLY A 354 -7.48 -16.14 -27.93
CA GLY A 354 -6.82 -17.19 -27.17
C GLY A 354 -6.24 -16.69 -25.86
N ALA A 355 -5.43 -15.62 -25.90
CA ALA A 355 -4.81 -15.02 -24.73
C ALA A 355 -5.82 -14.53 -23.68
N GLY A 356 -6.93 -13.92 -24.11
CA GLY A 356 -8.02 -13.52 -23.20
C GLY A 356 -8.64 -14.72 -22.46
N ILE A 357 -9.00 -15.78 -23.19
CA ILE A 357 -9.57 -17.01 -22.60
C ILE A 357 -8.55 -17.69 -21.70
N GLY A 358 -7.30 -17.78 -22.15
CA GLY A 358 -6.18 -18.36 -21.41
C GLY A 358 -5.90 -17.67 -20.09
N GLY A 359 -5.97 -16.33 -20.05
CA GLY A 359 -5.82 -15.56 -18.81
C GLY A 359 -6.92 -15.85 -17.79
N PHE A 360 -8.17 -15.97 -18.24
CA PHE A 360 -9.31 -16.26 -17.37
C PHE A 360 -9.31 -17.69 -16.82
N VAL A 361 -8.94 -18.66 -17.65
CA VAL A 361 -8.86 -20.08 -17.26
C VAL A 361 -7.59 -20.35 -16.45
N GLY A 362 -6.47 -19.74 -16.84
CA GLY A 362 -5.15 -19.93 -16.23
C GLY A 362 -5.11 -19.57 -14.75
N GLY A 363 -5.75 -18.46 -14.35
CA GLY A 363 -5.87 -18.08 -12.93
C GLY A 363 -6.54 -19.16 -12.08
N ARG A 364 -7.74 -19.61 -12.49
CA ARG A 364 -8.49 -20.67 -11.77
C ARG A 364 -7.76 -22.01 -11.77
N LEU A 365 -7.10 -22.34 -12.88
CA LEU A 365 -6.30 -23.55 -12.97
C LEU A 365 -5.13 -23.48 -11.98
N ALA A 366 -4.43 -22.35 -11.92
CA ALA A 366 -3.35 -22.11 -10.98
C ALA A 366 -3.82 -22.20 -9.51
N ASP A 367 -5.04 -21.76 -9.19
CA ASP A 367 -5.63 -21.93 -7.86
C ASP A 367 -5.85 -23.42 -7.53
N ARG A 368 -6.29 -24.22 -8.51
CA ARG A 368 -6.66 -25.62 -8.29
C ARG A 368 -5.46 -26.58 -8.26
N ILE A 369 -4.56 -26.49 -9.23
CA ILE A 369 -3.45 -27.45 -9.38
C ILE A 369 -2.13 -26.95 -8.78
N GLY A 370 -2.00 -25.65 -8.51
CA GLY A 370 -0.78 -25.00 -8.03
C GLY A 370 -0.20 -24.04 -9.07
N ARG A 371 0.44 -22.96 -8.60
CA ARG A 371 1.00 -21.90 -9.43
C ARG A 371 2.13 -22.41 -10.32
N LYS A 372 3.09 -23.13 -9.72
CA LYS A 372 4.23 -23.72 -10.44
C LYS A 372 3.75 -24.74 -11.46
N ARG A 373 2.86 -25.66 -11.05
CA ARG A 373 2.38 -26.74 -11.93
C ARG A 373 1.58 -26.19 -13.11
N SER A 374 0.80 -25.14 -12.89
CA SER A 374 0.10 -24.40 -13.95
C SER A 374 1.08 -23.82 -14.98
N LEU A 375 2.15 -23.14 -14.53
CA LEU A 375 3.18 -22.61 -15.43
C LEU A 375 3.84 -23.70 -16.27
N VAL A 376 4.29 -24.79 -15.65
CA VAL A 376 4.91 -25.93 -16.35
C VAL A 376 3.97 -26.55 -17.39
N LEU A 377 2.68 -26.67 -17.06
CA LEU A 377 1.67 -27.16 -18.00
C LEU A 377 1.52 -26.21 -19.20
N PHE A 378 1.42 -24.90 -18.96
CA PHE A 378 1.28 -23.92 -20.04
C PHE A 378 2.54 -23.82 -20.90
N ASP A 379 3.74 -23.93 -20.34
CA ASP A 379 4.99 -23.97 -21.12
C ASP A 379 5.04 -25.20 -22.04
N ALA A 380 4.63 -26.36 -21.54
CA ALA A 380 4.58 -27.59 -22.35
C ALA A 380 3.56 -27.45 -23.49
N LEU A 381 2.37 -26.92 -23.20
CA LEU A 381 1.36 -26.64 -24.23
C LEU A 381 1.85 -25.58 -25.23
N PHE A 382 2.57 -24.55 -24.77
CA PHE A 382 3.12 -23.48 -25.62
C PHE A 382 4.07 -24.08 -26.66
N ILE A 383 4.95 -24.99 -26.27
CA ILE A 383 5.86 -25.70 -27.18
C ILE A 383 5.06 -26.50 -28.22
N VAL A 384 4.07 -27.28 -27.77
CA VAL A 384 3.23 -28.09 -28.65
C VAL A 384 2.51 -27.21 -29.68
N PHE A 385 1.82 -26.16 -29.24
CA PHE A 385 1.04 -25.30 -30.14
C PHE A 385 1.91 -24.40 -31.01
N SER A 386 3.13 -24.06 -30.58
CA SER A 386 4.12 -23.40 -31.43
C SER A 386 4.54 -24.29 -32.60
N VAL A 387 4.86 -25.57 -32.33
CA VAL A 387 5.18 -26.56 -33.37
C VAL A 387 3.99 -26.82 -34.28
N CYS A 388 2.77 -26.96 -33.72
CA CYS A 388 1.55 -27.08 -34.53
C CYS A 388 1.33 -25.87 -35.45
N THR A 389 1.54 -24.65 -34.94
CA THR A 389 1.44 -23.41 -35.73
C THR A 389 2.45 -23.43 -36.87
N SER A 390 3.69 -23.81 -36.59
CA SER A 390 4.75 -23.90 -37.60
C SER A 390 4.50 -24.97 -38.67
N LEU A 391 3.93 -26.12 -38.29
CA LEU A 391 3.65 -27.24 -39.19
C LEU A 391 2.25 -27.18 -39.83
N ALA A 392 1.50 -26.10 -39.62
CA ALA A 392 0.12 -25.99 -40.05
C ALA A 392 -0.04 -26.19 -41.58
N PRO A 393 -0.80 -27.21 -42.04
CA PRO A 393 -0.96 -27.49 -43.47
C PRO A 393 -2.07 -26.66 -44.12
N THR A 394 -3.08 -26.25 -43.34
CA THR A 394 -4.27 -25.52 -43.82
C THR A 394 -4.50 -24.25 -43.03
N PHE A 395 -5.21 -23.29 -43.62
CA PHE A 395 -5.59 -22.03 -42.98
C PHE A 395 -6.37 -22.26 -41.67
N THR A 396 -7.38 -23.13 -41.68
CA THR A 396 -8.19 -23.42 -40.48
C THR A 396 -7.35 -24.03 -39.37
N PHE A 397 -6.44 -24.96 -39.71
CA PHE A 397 -5.55 -25.54 -38.71
C PHE A 397 -4.60 -24.48 -38.12
N LEU A 398 -4.07 -23.58 -38.96
CA LEU A 398 -3.25 -22.46 -38.50
C LEU A 398 -4.00 -21.58 -37.50
N VAL A 399 -5.24 -21.18 -37.82
CA VAL A 399 -6.07 -20.34 -36.93
C VAL A 399 -6.33 -21.04 -35.60
N ILE A 400 -6.73 -22.31 -35.62
CA ILE A 400 -7.01 -23.08 -34.39
C ILE A 400 -5.73 -23.24 -33.56
N ALA A 401 -4.63 -23.68 -34.17
CA ALA A 401 -3.35 -23.85 -33.50
C ALA A 401 -2.88 -22.54 -32.86
N ARG A 402 -3.06 -21.42 -33.55
CA ARG A 402 -2.64 -20.08 -33.11
C ARG A 402 -3.54 -19.51 -32.02
N MET A 403 -4.83 -19.83 -32.02
CA MET A 403 -5.73 -19.52 -30.92
C MET A 403 -5.32 -20.28 -29.65
N PHE A 404 -5.02 -21.59 -29.74
CA PHE A 404 -4.50 -22.34 -28.60
C PHE A 404 -3.10 -21.90 -28.18
N TYR A 405 -2.27 -21.45 -29.13
CA TYR A 405 -0.99 -20.84 -28.82
C TYR A 405 -1.18 -19.58 -27.96
N GLY A 406 -2.10 -18.69 -28.34
CA GLY A 406 -2.49 -17.54 -27.51
C GLY A 406 -3.04 -17.95 -26.14
N PHE A 407 -3.86 -19.01 -26.06
CA PHE A 407 -4.38 -19.54 -24.80
C PHE A 407 -3.26 -19.90 -23.80
N THR A 408 -2.16 -20.48 -24.27
CA THR A 408 -1.02 -20.78 -23.40
C THR A 408 -0.34 -19.51 -22.88
N CYS A 409 -0.13 -18.51 -23.74
CA CYS A 409 0.46 -17.23 -23.36
C CYS A 409 -0.41 -16.50 -22.31
N GLY A 410 -1.73 -16.46 -22.51
CA GLY A 410 -2.66 -15.90 -21.53
C GLY A 410 -2.60 -16.60 -20.17
N GLY A 411 -2.50 -17.92 -20.18
CA GLY A 411 -2.34 -18.73 -18.97
C GLY A 411 -1.04 -18.41 -18.20
N ILE A 412 0.06 -18.24 -18.93
CA ILE A 412 1.35 -17.81 -18.36
C ILE A 412 1.25 -16.39 -17.79
N SER A 413 0.66 -15.44 -18.53
CA SER A 413 0.51 -14.04 -18.11
C SER A 413 -0.40 -13.84 -16.89
N SER A 414 -1.29 -14.78 -16.60
CA SER A 414 -2.11 -14.76 -15.38
C SER A 414 -1.43 -15.48 -14.20
N SER A 415 -0.68 -16.56 -14.45
CA SER A 415 -0.06 -17.38 -13.40
C SER A 415 1.28 -16.83 -12.90
N ALA A 416 2.13 -16.30 -13.80
CA ALA A 416 3.50 -15.89 -13.46
C ALA A 416 3.55 -14.66 -12.53
N PRO A 417 2.80 -13.56 -12.77
CA PRO A 417 2.83 -12.41 -11.87
C PRO A 417 2.27 -12.71 -10.48
N VAL A 418 1.29 -13.62 -10.38
CA VAL A 418 0.72 -14.08 -9.10
C VAL A 418 1.77 -14.87 -8.32
N LEU A 419 2.41 -15.86 -8.95
CA LEU A 419 3.49 -16.61 -8.31
C LEU A 419 4.60 -15.67 -7.83
N LEU A 420 5.00 -14.73 -8.68
CA LEU A 420 6.01 -13.73 -8.36
C LEU A 420 5.61 -12.88 -7.15
N ALA A 421 4.36 -12.40 -7.11
CA ALA A 421 3.85 -11.64 -5.98
C ALA A 421 3.81 -12.44 -4.66
N GLU A 422 3.58 -13.76 -4.74
CA GLU A 422 3.49 -14.66 -3.59
C GLU A 422 4.86 -15.13 -3.07
N ILE A 423 5.91 -15.16 -3.90
CA ILE A 423 7.29 -15.54 -3.50
C ILE A 423 8.16 -14.32 -3.14
N SER A 424 7.93 -13.17 -3.78
CA SER A 424 8.71 -11.95 -3.57
C SER A 424 8.41 -11.32 -2.21
N THR A 425 9.44 -10.74 -1.61
CA THR A 425 9.32 -9.85 -0.45
C THR A 425 8.58 -8.57 -0.85
N ILE A 426 8.03 -7.85 0.14
CA ILE A 426 7.25 -6.62 -0.08
C ILE A 426 8.06 -5.58 -0.89
N GLU A 427 9.36 -5.47 -0.63
CA GLU A 427 10.27 -4.51 -1.28
C GLU A 427 10.60 -4.85 -2.73
N PHE A 428 10.72 -6.14 -3.07
CA PHE A 428 11.14 -6.58 -4.41
C PHE A 428 9.97 -6.88 -5.35
N ARG A 429 8.73 -6.92 -4.82
CA ARG A 429 7.53 -7.30 -5.56
C ARG A 429 7.27 -6.42 -6.79
N SER A 430 7.35 -5.09 -6.64
CA SER A 430 7.06 -4.14 -7.73
C SER A 430 8.12 -4.18 -8.84
N GLN A 431 9.39 -4.35 -8.48
CA GLN A 431 10.50 -4.50 -9.43
C GLN A 431 10.37 -5.81 -10.22
N SER A 432 10.01 -6.90 -9.54
CA SER A 432 9.86 -8.21 -10.16
C SER A 432 8.74 -8.21 -11.22
N VAL A 433 7.56 -7.68 -10.87
CA VAL A 433 6.43 -7.58 -11.81
C VAL A 433 6.79 -6.68 -13.01
N SER A 434 7.48 -5.57 -12.76
CA SER A 434 7.96 -4.66 -13.80
C SER A 434 8.92 -5.31 -14.79
N MET A 435 9.78 -6.24 -14.33
CA MET A 435 10.68 -6.97 -15.22
C MET A 435 9.94 -7.84 -16.23
N SER A 436 8.80 -8.42 -15.85
CA SER A 436 8.00 -9.23 -16.78
C SER A 436 7.52 -8.44 -17.99
N LEU A 437 7.25 -7.14 -17.85
CA LEU A 437 6.85 -6.26 -18.96
C LEU A 437 8.02 -6.03 -19.93
N LEU A 438 9.23 -5.82 -19.41
CA LEU A 438 10.42 -5.68 -20.25
C LEU A 438 10.69 -6.93 -21.08
N PHE A 439 10.47 -8.11 -20.49
CA PHE A 439 10.65 -9.36 -21.22
C PHE A 439 9.66 -9.54 -22.37
N ILE A 440 8.45 -8.97 -22.31
CA ILE A 440 7.52 -8.96 -23.45
C ILE A 440 8.14 -8.24 -24.64
N VAL A 441 8.61 -7.01 -24.44
CA VAL A 441 9.21 -6.21 -25.52
C VAL A 441 10.55 -6.80 -25.97
N PHE A 442 11.29 -7.45 -25.07
CA PHE A 442 12.48 -8.20 -25.44
C PHE A 442 12.16 -9.41 -26.33
N GLY A 443 11.08 -10.14 -26.05
CA GLY A 443 10.61 -11.25 -26.88
C GLY A 443 10.25 -10.80 -28.30
N GLU A 444 9.60 -9.64 -28.43
CA GLU A 444 9.32 -9.00 -29.71
C GLU A 444 10.62 -8.64 -30.47
N LEU A 445 11.59 -8.02 -29.79
CA LEU A 445 12.90 -7.72 -30.37
C LEU A 445 13.61 -8.99 -30.87
N CYS A 446 13.55 -10.09 -30.14
CA CYS A 446 14.10 -11.37 -30.60
C CYS A 446 13.46 -11.83 -31.92
N VAL A 447 12.15 -11.66 -32.10
CA VAL A 447 11.48 -12.00 -33.35
C VAL A 447 11.98 -11.14 -34.50
N PHE A 448 12.16 -9.83 -34.30
CA PHE A 448 12.65 -8.95 -35.36
C PHE A 448 14.08 -9.29 -35.78
N ILE A 449 14.94 -9.63 -34.83
CA ILE A 449 16.31 -10.08 -35.12
C ILE A 449 16.27 -11.40 -35.90
N ILE A 450 15.53 -12.41 -35.42
CA ILE A 450 15.45 -13.72 -36.08
C ILE A 450 14.82 -13.58 -37.47
N GLY A 451 13.77 -12.77 -37.60
CA GLY A 451 13.11 -12.47 -38.85
C GLY A 451 14.05 -11.81 -39.86
N ALA A 452 14.88 -10.86 -39.43
CA ALA A 452 15.88 -10.24 -40.29
C ALA A 452 17.01 -11.21 -40.68
N VAL A 453 17.45 -12.08 -39.77
CA VAL A 453 18.46 -13.11 -40.06
C VAL A 453 17.93 -14.09 -41.12
N PHE A 454 16.75 -14.68 -40.89
CA PHE A 454 16.16 -15.62 -41.84
C PHE A 454 15.72 -14.96 -43.15
N GLY A 455 15.24 -13.72 -43.11
CA GLY A 455 14.90 -12.94 -44.31
C GLY A 455 16.11 -12.64 -45.21
N ASN A 456 17.31 -12.50 -44.64
CA ASN A 456 18.54 -12.30 -45.41
C ASN A 456 19.15 -13.62 -45.92
N ILE A 457 19.05 -14.71 -45.16
CA ILE A 457 19.62 -16.02 -45.54
C ILE A 457 18.73 -16.74 -46.56
N TRP A 458 17.42 -16.65 -46.40
CA TRP A 458 16.42 -17.46 -47.13
C TRP A 458 15.40 -16.60 -47.89
N TYR A 459 15.89 -15.56 -48.57
CA TYR A 459 15.09 -14.54 -49.27
C TYR A 459 14.01 -15.10 -50.22
N GLU A 460 14.20 -16.28 -50.80
CA GLU A 460 13.26 -16.88 -51.77
C GLU A 460 12.33 -17.96 -51.19
N THR A 461 12.43 -18.27 -49.89
CA THR A 461 11.70 -19.42 -49.31
C THR A 461 10.36 -18.97 -48.73
N VAL A 462 9.25 -19.50 -49.26
CA VAL A 462 7.87 -19.05 -49.01
C VAL A 462 7.33 -19.33 -47.59
N SER A 463 8.18 -19.59 -46.59
CA SER A 463 7.74 -20.02 -45.25
C SER A 463 8.68 -19.61 -44.11
N ILE A 464 9.29 -18.41 -44.18
CA ILE A 464 10.15 -17.87 -43.10
C ILE A 464 9.41 -17.85 -41.75
N TRP A 465 8.12 -17.47 -41.74
CA TRP A 465 7.32 -17.43 -40.51
C TRP A 465 7.23 -18.79 -39.80
N ARG A 466 7.31 -19.93 -40.52
CA ARG A 466 7.33 -21.27 -39.89
C ARG A 466 8.59 -21.47 -39.05
N TRP A 467 9.73 -21.05 -39.57
CA TRP A 467 11.02 -21.15 -38.88
C TRP A 467 11.10 -20.20 -37.69
N ILE A 468 10.53 -19.00 -37.79
CA ILE A 468 10.38 -18.09 -36.65
C ILE A 468 9.58 -18.80 -35.54
N ASN A 469 8.46 -19.44 -35.87
CA ASN A 469 7.67 -20.17 -34.85
C ASN A 469 8.44 -21.36 -34.26
N ILE A 470 9.28 -22.08 -35.01
CA ILE A 470 10.12 -23.16 -34.44
C ILE A 470 11.24 -22.62 -33.55
N ALA A 471 11.84 -21.49 -33.89
CA ALA A 471 13.01 -20.97 -33.16
C ALA A 471 12.71 -20.67 -31.68
N VAL A 472 11.47 -20.30 -31.33
CA VAL A 472 11.04 -20.07 -29.93
C VAL A 472 11.01 -21.32 -29.06
N VAL A 473 10.99 -22.51 -29.68
CA VAL A 473 10.98 -23.78 -28.92
C VAL A 473 12.24 -23.90 -28.06
N ILE A 474 13.38 -23.37 -28.52
CA ILE A 474 14.64 -23.40 -27.76
C ILE A 474 14.51 -22.65 -26.42
N PRO A 475 14.19 -21.34 -26.38
CA PRO A 475 13.99 -20.64 -25.12
C PRO A 475 12.77 -21.17 -24.34
N ALA A 476 11.71 -21.65 -25.00
CA ALA A 476 10.56 -22.22 -24.30
C ALA A 476 10.88 -23.53 -23.55
N VAL A 477 11.68 -24.43 -24.14
CA VAL A 477 12.15 -25.65 -23.46
C VAL A 477 13.07 -25.30 -22.30
N ALA A 478 13.96 -24.32 -22.48
CA ALA A 478 14.81 -23.85 -21.37
C ALA A 478 13.96 -23.30 -20.21
N LEU A 479 12.93 -22.50 -20.50
CA LEU A 479 12.00 -21.98 -19.49
C LEU A 479 11.18 -23.09 -18.84
N LEU A 480 10.66 -24.05 -19.60
CA LEU A 480 9.96 -25.23 -19.08
C LEU A 480 10.82 -25.98 -18.05
N LEU A 481 12.09 -26.24 -18.38
CA LEU A 481 13.02 -26.92 -17.48
C LEU A 481 13.31 -26.07 -16.23
N CYS A 482 13.53 -24.76 -16.40
CA CYS A 482 13.74 -23.86 -15.27
C CYS A 482 12.50 -23.78 -14.37
N HIS A 483 11.29 -23.62 -14.91
CA HIS A 483 10.05 -23.63 -14.13
C HIS A 483 9.82 -24.98 -13.44
N ALA A 484 10.16 -26.10 -14.09
CA ALA A 484 10.01 -27.44 -13.51
C ALA A 484 10.97 -27.70 -12.34
N PHE A 485 12.25 -27.35 -12.48
CA PHE A 485 13.29 -27.75 -11.52
C PHE A 485 13.71 -26.65 -10.54
N LEU A 486 13.73 -25.39 -10.97
CA LEU A 486 14.27 -24.29 -10.19
C LEU A 486 13.21 -23.51 -9.42
N VAL A 487 12.03 -23.30 -10.01
CA VAL A 487 10.97 -22.49 -9.40
C VAL A 487 10.23 -23.31 -8.32
N PRO A 488 10.06 -22.80 -7.09
CA PRO A 488 9.28 -23.46 -6.05
C PRO A 488 7.77 -23.22 -6.23
N GLU A 489 6.94 -24.00 -5.53
CA GLU A 489 5.50 -23.73 -5.46
C GLU A 489 5.22 -22.56 -4.50
N SER A 490 4.09 -21.88 -4.67
CA SER A 490 3.72 -20.75 -3.81
C SER A 490 3.56 -21.15 -2.33
N PRO A 491 4.23 -20.46 -1.38
CA PRO A 491 4.01 -20.70 0.06
C PRO A 491 2.57 -20.52 0.49
N ARG A 492 1.87 -19.52 -0.09
CA ARG A 492 0.47 -19.23 0.23
C ARG A 492 -0.45 -20.34 -0.25
N TRP A 493 -0.26 -20.80 -1.48
CA TRP A 493 -1.02 -21.93 -2.03
C TRP A 493 -0.78 -23.23 -1.24
N LEU A 494 0.47 -23.49 -0.84
CA LEU A 494 0.82 -24.64 0.00
C LEU A 494 0.13 -24.58 1.36
N ALA A 495 0.07 -23.39 1.99
CA ALA A 495 -0.62 -23.20 3.25
C ALA A 495 -2.15 -23.38 3.12
N GLN A 496 -2.77 -22.82 2.08
CA GLN A 496 -4.20 -22.98 1.78
C GLN A 496 -4.59 -24.46 1.57
N ASN A 497 -3.72 -25.24 0.93
CA ASN A 497 -3.95 -26.66 0.70
C ASN A 497 -3.49 -27.58 1.85
N GLY A 498 -3.28 -27.03 3.06
CA GLY A 498 -2.92 -27.79 4.26
C GLY A 498 -1.51 -28.40 4.24
N GLN A 499 -0.65 -28.03 3.31
CA GLN A 499 0.73 -28.54 3.20
C GLN A 499 1.72 -27.68 4.00
N SER A 500 1.46 -27.51 5.30
CA SER A 500 2.24 -26.66 6.21
C SER A 500 3.75 -26.93 6.20
N GLN A 501 4.18 -28.20 6.20
CA GLN A 501 5.61 -28.54 6.23
C GLN A 501 6.34 -28.06 4.97
N LYS A 502 5.74 -28.28 3.79
CA LYS A 502 6.32 -27.84 2.50
C LYS A 502 6.30 -26.32 2.36
N CYS A 503 5.30 -25.64 2.91
CA CYS A 503 5.25 -24.18 2.96
C CYS A 503 6.47 -23.64 3.73
N LEU A 504 6.71 -24.16 4.93
CA LEU A 504 7.84 -23.75 5.77
C LEU A 504 9.20 -24.07 5.12
N ASP A 505 9.36 -25.25 4.51
CA ASP A 505 10.58 -25.61 3.77
C ASP A 505 10.82 -24.69 2.56
N THR A 506 9.75 -24.28 1.88
CA THR A 506 9.83 -23.37 0.74
C THR A 506 10.23 -21.96 1.18
N LEU A 507 9.64 -21.45 2.27
CA LEU A 507 10.02 -20.15 2.83
C LEU A 507 11.49 -20.14 3.29
N ARG A 508 11.95 -21.21 3.95
CA ARG A 508 13.36 -21.37 4.38
C ARG A 508 14.36 -21.31 3.23
N ARG A 509 13.99 -21.76 2.03
CA ARG A 509 14.85 -21.68 0.84
C ARG A 509 14.94 -20.26 0.27
N MET A 510 13.90 -19.44 0.46
CA MET A 510 13.80 -18.12 -0.15
C MET A 510 14.25 -17.00 0.78
N ARG A 511 14.07 -17.17 2.09
CA ARG A 511 14.43 -16.19 3.11
C ARG A 511 15.79 -16.54 3.72
N SER A 512 16.62 -15.53 3.91
CA SER A 512 17.95 -15.64 4.55
C SER A 512 17.83 -15.75 6.07
N ASP A 513 16.83 -15.12 6.68
CA ASP A 513 16.60 -15.16 8.12
C ASP A 513 15.55 -16.21 8.54
N SER A 514 15.97 -17.11 9.42
CA SER A 514 15.13 -18.17 9.99
C SER A 514 14.01 -17.64 10.90
N LEU A 515 14.23 -16.49 11.54
CA LEU A 515 13.29 -15.89 12.48
C LEU A 515 12.16 -15.17 11.71
N GLN A 516 12.52 -14.38 10.70
CA GLN A 516 11.57 -13.82 9.72
C GLN A 516 10.75 -14.90 9.01
N THR A 517 11.37 -16.01 8.64
CA THR A 517 10.68 -17.16 8.01
C THR A 517 9.56 -17.72 8.89
N GLN A 518 9.84 -17.95 10.18
CA GLN A 518 8.82 -18.47 11.09
C GLN A 518 7.69 -17.47 11.34
N LYS A 519 8.01 -16.17 11.37
CA LYS A 519 7.02 -15.12 11.53
C LYS A 519 6.07 -15.07 10.33
N GLU A 520 6.61 -15.02 9.11
CA GLU A 520 5.84 -15.03 7.86
C GLU A 520 4.99 -16.31 7.72
N PHE A 521 5.53 -17.46 8.12
CA PHE A 521 4.78 -18.71 8.13
C PHE A 521 3.56 -18.67 9.07
N ARG A 522 3.71 -18.15 10.29
CA ARG A 522 2.59 -18.02 11.25
C ARG A 522 1.52 -17.05 10.74
N GLU A 523 1.94 -15.92 10.18
CA GLU A 523 1.03 -14.93 9.59
C GLU A 523 0.19 -15.55 8.45
N ILE A 524 0.83 -16.27 7.52
CA ILE A 524 0.13 -16.95 6.43
C ILE A 524 -0.88 -17.97 6.99
N GLN A 525 -0.50 -18.75 8.00
CA GLN A 525 -1.37 -19.78 8.56
C GLN A 525 -2.55 -19.20 9.35
N GLN A 526 -2.38 -18.05 10.01
CA GLN A 526 -3.47 -17.33 10.67
C GLN A 526 -4.50 -16.82 9.65
N VAL A 527 -4.04 -16.23 8.53
CA VAL A 527 -4.94 -15.75 7.46
C VAL A 527 -5.72 -16.88 6.80
N VAL A 528 -5.07 -18.03 6.56
CA VAL A 528 -5.73 -19.22 5.98
C VAL A 528 -6.82 -19.77 6.91
N ASN A 529 -6.57 -19.75 8.22
CA ASN A 529 -7.54 -20.21 9.21
C ASN A 529 -8.70 -19.22 9.44
N ALA A 530 -8.49 -17.93 9.16
CA ALA A 530 -9.51 -16.88 9.31
C ALA A 530 -10.40 -16.70 8.07
N ASN A 531 -9.89 -16.98 6.86
CA ASN A 531 -10.63 -16.79 5.62
C ASN A 531 -11.48 -18.00 5.23
N SER A 532 -12.76 -17.99 5.64
CA SER A 532 -13.79 -18.97 5.22
C SER A 532 -14.98 -18.34 4.46
N GLU A 533 -14.86 -17.12 3.93
CA GLU A 533 -15.92 -16.50 3.13
C GLU A 533 -15.43 -16.13 1.73
N GLU A 534 -15.96 -16.84 0.72
CA GLU A 534 -15.79 -16.50 -0.69
C GLU A 534 -16.57 -15.22 -1.01
N THR A 535 -15.94 -14.28 -1.72
CA THR A 535 -16.61 -13.08 -2.21
C THR A 535 -17.63 -13.42 -3.30
N ASN A 536 -18.90 -13.13 -3.04
CA ASN A 536 -19.98 -13.37 -3.98
C ASN A 536 -19.89 -12.47 -5.22
N PHE A 537 -19.95 -13.08 -6.41
CA PHE A 537 -19.90 -12.42 -7.73
C PHE A 537 -21.01 -11.36 -7.94
N VAL A 538 -22.14 -11.50 -7.24
CA VAL A 538 -23.34 -10.68 -7.45
C VAL A 538 -23.24 -9.31 -6.76
N ASP A 539 -22.49 -9.21 -5.66
CA ASP A 539 -22.36 -7.96 -4.88
C ASP A 539 -21.50 -6.90 -5.60
N ILE A 540 -20.69 -7.32 -6.57
CA ILE A 540 -19.84 -6.44 -7.39
C ILE A 540 -20.68 -5.57 -8.34
N LEU A 541 -21.77 -6.14 -8.85
CA LEU A 541 -22.64 -5.48 -9.82
C LEU A 541 -23.73 -4.66 -9.17
N THR A 542 -23.92 -4.67 -7.85
CA THR A 542 -24.98 -3.89 -7.17
C THR A 542 -24.47 -2.58 -6.60
N VAL A 543 -23.19 -2.50 -6.23
CA VAL A 543 -22.62 -1.35 -5.52
C VAL A 543 -22.14 -0.24 -6.49
N PRO A 544 -22.65 1.01 -6.41
CA PRO A 544 -22.35 2.08 -7.37
C PRO A 544 -20.86 2.45 -7.50
N TRP A 545 -20.12 2.57 -6.40
CA TRP A 545 -18.71 2.93 -6.44
C TRP A 545 -17.83 1.81 -7.03
N VAL A 546 -18.19 0.54 -6.81
CA VAL A 546 -17.53 -0.63 -7.41
C VAL A 546 -17.74 -0.65 -8.93
N ARG A 547 -18.96 -0.37 -9.40
CA ARG A 547 -19.25 -0.19 -10.83
C ARG A 547 -18.40 0.92 -11.44
N CYS A 548 -18.24 2.04 -10.75
CA CYS A 548 -17.41 3.16 -11.20
C CYS A 548 -15.94 2.74 -11.40
N ILE A 549 -15.34 2.08 -10.41
CA ILE A 549 -13.98 1.57 -10.50
C ILE A 549 -13.82 0.54 -11.64
N MET A 550 -14.80 -0.35 -11.81
CA MET A 550 -14.81 -1.32 -12.90
C MET A 550 -14.83 -0.62 -14.26
N LEU A 551 -15.71 0.39 -14.45
CA LEU A 551 -15.78 1.18 -15.68
C LEU A 551 -14.47 1.93 -15.96
N ILE A 552 -13.79 2.42 -14.92
CA ILE A 552 -12.45 3.01 -15.06
C ILE A 552 -11.46 1.95 -15.57
N GLY A 553 -11.48 0.75 -15.00
CA GLY A 553 -10.68 -0.39 -15.46
C GLY A 553 -10.90 -0.77 -16.93
N ILE A 554 -12.16 -0.79 -17.36
CA ILE A 554 -12.57 -1.02 -18.75
C ILE A 554 -12.00 0.05 -19.66
N GLY A 555 -12.13 1.33 -19.29
CA GLY A 555 -11.61 2.44 -20.08
C GLY A 555 -10.08 2.42 -20.17
N VAL A 556 -9.39 2.06 -19.08
CA VAL A 556 -7.92 1.87 -19.07
C VAL A 556 -7.50 0.75 -20.03
N GLY A 557 -8.19 -0.39 -20.00
CA GLY A 557 -7.93 -1.50 -20.93
C GLY A 557 -8.15 -1.11 -22.40
N PHE A 558 -9.23 -0.37 -22.69
CA PHE A 558 -9.49 0.18 -24.03
C PHE A 558 -8.38 1.15 -24.47
N SER A 559 -8.01 2.10 -23.61
CA SER A 559 -6.98 3.11 -23.86
C SER A 559 -5.61 2.53 -24.20
N GLN A 560 -5.31 1.31 -23.74
CA GLN A 560 -4.03 0.66 -24.00
C GLN A 560 -3.91 0.09 -25.43
N GLN A 561 -5.03 -0.27 -26.08
CA GLN A 561 -4.99 -0.96 -27.38
C GLN A 561 -5.60 -0.14 -28.53
N CYS A 562 -6.49 0.80 -28.24
CA CYS A 562 -7.28 1.50 -29.26
C CYS A 562 -6.45 2.33 -30.27
N TYR A 563 -5.24 2.74 -29.90
CA TYR A 563 -4.39 3.60 -30.73
C TYR A 563 -3.50 2.85 -31.74
N GLY A 564 -3.58 1.51 -31.76
CA GLY A 564 -2.94 0.70 -32.80
C GLY A 564 -1.48 0.36 -32.57
N VAL A 565 -1.03 0.19 -31.32
CA VAL A 565 0.36 -0.21 -31.00
C VAL A 565 0.82 -1.45 -31.76
N ILE A 566 -0.12 -2.39 -31.98
CA ILE A 566 0.11 -3.65 -32.69
C ILE A 566 0.59 -3.47 -34.14
N ILE A 567 0.32 -2.31 -34.76
CA ILE A 567 0.79 -2.01 -36.13
C ILE A 567 2.31 -2.01 -36.19
N GLY A 568 2.95 -1.29 -35.27
CA GLY A 568 4.41 -1.25 -35.21
C GLY A 568 5.00 -2.61 -34.83
N MET A 569 4.29 -3.40 -34.02
CA MET A 569 4.78 -4.66 -33.45
C MET A 569 4.69 -5.84 -34.43
N VAL A 570 3.67 -5.88 -35.28
CA VAL A 570 3.41 -7.02 -36.17
C VAL A 570 3.57 -6.63 -37.64
N PHE A 571 3.14 -5.42 -38.02
CA PHE A 571 3.17 -4.96 -39.39
C PHE A 571 4.35 -4.01 -39.68
N GLY A 572 5.32 -3.88 -38.78
CA GLY A 572 6.42 -2.92 -38.89
C GLY A 572 7.18 -3.00 -40.23
N THR A 573 7.68 -4.18 -40.61
CA THR A 573 8.37 -4.36 -41.91
C THR A 573 7.47 -4.00 -43.09
N LYS A 574 6.23 -4.49 -43.11
CA LYS A 574 5.27 -4.21 -44.19
C LYS A 574 4.94 -2.72 -44.30
N LEU A 575 4.77 -2.04 -43.18
CA LEU A 575 4.51 -0.61 -43.12
C LEU A 575 5.68 0.21 -43.70
N LEU A 576 6.92 -0.22 -43.47
CA LEU A 576 8.11 0.41 -44.03
C LEU A 576 8.25 0.17 -45.55
N GLU A 577 7.90 -1.02 -46.02
CA GLU A 577 7.86 -1.35 -47.45
C GLU A 577 6.78 -0.54 -48.17
N GLU A 578 5.58 -0.46 -47.61
CA GLU A 578 4.51 0.41 -48.11
C GLU A 578 4.91 1.89 -48.05
N GLY A 579 5.76 2.28 -47.09
CA GLY A 579 6.36 3.61 -47.02
C GLY A 579 7.28 3.91 -48.21
N GLY A 580 7.90 2.90 -48.81
CA GLY A 580 8.80 3.02 -49.96
C GLY A 580 10.25 2.57 -49.69
N LEU A 581 10.51 1.89 -48.57
CA LEU A 581 11.81 1.26 -48.32
C LEU A 581 11.88 -0.11 -49.02
N GLU A 582 13.08 -0.45 -49.49
CA GLU A 582 13.38 -1.80 -49.98
C GLU A 582 13.30 -2.81 -48.83
N THR A 583 12.85 -4.05 -49.11
CA THR A 583 12.67 -5.14 -48.13
C THR A 583 13.87 -5.33 -47.20
N LYS A 584 15.10 -5.31 -47.72
CA LYS A 584 16.32 -5.47 -46.90
C LYS A 584 16.47 -4.33 -45.88
N THR A 585 16.22 -3.10 -46.32
CA THR A 585 16.27 -1.91 -45.46
C THR A 585 15.10 -1.91 -44.46
N ALA A 586 13.91 -2.36 -44.88
CA ALA A 586 12.74 -2.49 -44.02
C ALA A 586 12.94 -3.55 -42.91
N LEU A 587 13.62 -4.67 -43.20
CA LEU A 587 13.98 -5.68 -42.20
C LEU A 587 14.92 -5.10 -41.14
N ILE A 588 15.94 -4.34 -41.54
CA ILE A 588 16.86 -3.67 -40.60
C ILE A 588 16.11 -2.60 -39.80
N GLY A 589 15.26 -1.80 -40.45
CA GLY A 589 14.40 -0.82 -39.80
C GLY A 589 13.50 -1.45 -38.72
N ASN A 590 13.03 -2.67 -38.94
CA ASN A 590 12.23 -3.40 -37.96
C ASN A 590 13.02 -3.83 -36.72
N ILE A 591 14.33 -4.11 -36.85
CA ILE A 591 15.19 -4.32 -35.67
C ILE A 591 15.29 -3.03 -34.86
N ILE A 592 15.49 -1.88 -35.52
CA ILE A 592 15.60 -0.57 -34.86
C ILE A 592 14.30 -0.26 -34.09
N ILE A 593 13.15 -0.60 -34.67
CA ILE A 593 11.83 -0.52 -34.03
C ILE A 593 11.83 -1.31 -32.70
N GLY A 594 12.26 -2.57 -32.70
CA GLY A 594 12.32 -3.37 -31.47
C GLY A 594 13.29 -2.82 -30.43
N VAL A 595 14.45 -2.32 -30.86
CA VAL A 595 15.46 -1.75 -29.95
C VAL A 595 14.93 -0.50 -29.26
N VAL A 596 14.33 0.41 -30.03
CA VAL A 596 13.74 1.64 -29.48
C VAL A 596 12.59 1.31 -28.55
N SER A 597 11.71 0.36 -28.90
CA SER A 597 10.64 -0.11 -28.02
C SER A 597 11.18 -0.63 -26.69
N PHE A 598 12.22 -1.46 -26.71
CA PHE A 598 12.82 -2.02 -25.49
C PHE A 598 13.38 -0.92 -24.56
N PHE A 599 14.17 0.00 -25.09
CA PHE A 599 14.72 1.10 -24.30
C PHE A 599 13.65 2.10 -23.86
N ALA A 600 12.62 2.32 -24.67
CA ALA A 600 11.48 3.15 -24.28
C ALA A 600 10.71 2.56 -23.10
N SER A 601 10.41 1.26 -23.11
CA SER A 601 9.78 0.57 -21.97
C SER A 601 10.65 0.63 -20.70
N TRP A 602 11.97 0.45 -20.85
CA TRP A 602 12.89 0.58 -19.72
C TRP A 602 12.89 1.99 -19.13
N ALA A 603 13.02 3.02 -19.98
CA ALA A 603 12.90 4.41 -19.55
C ALA A 603 11.53 4.70 -18.91
N GLY A 604 10.46 4.10 -19.45
CA GLY A 604 9.10 4.15 -18.90
C GLY A 604 9.01 3.67 -17.47
N LEU A 605 9.58 2.51 -17.16
CA LEU A 605 9.60 1.96 -15.80
C LEU A 605 10.28 2.89 -14.80
N PHE A 606 11.35 3.55 -15.24
CA PHE A 606 12.03 4.55 -14.43
C PHE A 606 11.18 5.82 -14.24
N LEU A 607 10.55 6.33 -15.30
CA LEU A 607 9.68 7.50 -15.24
C LEU A 607 8.49 7.31 -14.29
N VAL A 608 7.91 6.11 -14.24
CA VAL A 608 6.75 5.80 -13.39
C VAL A 608 7.05 5.90 -11.88
N SER A 609 8.32 5.70 -11.48
CA SER A 609 8.76 5.96 -10.11
C SER A 609 8.82 7.46 -9.77
N ARG A 610 9.00 8.32 -10.78
CA ARG A 610 9.28 9.76 -10.63
C ARG A 610 8.10 10.66 -10.89
N PHE A 611 7.14 10.24 -11.72
CA PHE A 611 5.97 11.02 -12.12
C PHE A 611 4.64 10.33 -11.75
N GLY A 612 3.56 11.10 -11.75
CA GLY A 612 2.20 10.59 -11.54
C GLY A 612 1.75 9.68 -12.69
N ARG A 613 0.80 8.76 -12.44
CA ARG A 613 0.35 7.79 -13.44
C ARG A 613 -0.54 8.46 -14.48
N ARG A 614 -1.47 9.30 -14.03
CA ARG A 614 -2.38 10.03 -14.92
C ARG A 614 -1.65 10.97 -15.90
N PRO A 615 -0.72 11.85 -15.48
CA PRO A 615 -0.01 12.72 -16.41
C PRO A 615 0.87 11.93 -17.39
N LEU A 616 1.53 10.86 -16.95
CA LEU A 616 2.32 10.01 -17.86
C LEU A 616 1.45 9.34 -18.93
N LEU A 617 0.27 8.82 -18.55
CA LEU A 617 -0.66 8.23 -19.51
C LEU A 617 -1.17 9.28 -20.50
N MET A 618 -1.50 10.49 -20.03
CA MET A 618 -1.94 11.60 -20.88
C MET A 618 -0.84 12.03 -21.87
N THR A 619 0.40 12.20 -21.41
CA THR A 619 1.52 12.54 -22.30
C THR A 619 1.76 11.46 -23.35
N GLY A 620 1.63 10.19 -22.97
CA GLY A 620 1.70 9.07 -23.90
C GLY A 620 0.62 9.13 -24.98
N GLN A 621 -0.64 9.33 -24.57
CA GLN A 621 -1.78 9.42 -25.49
C GLN A 621 -1.65 10.63 -26.43
N ILE A 622 -1.28 11.81 -25.93
CA ILE A 622 -1.06 13.01 -26.76
C ILE A 622 0.05 12.76 -27.80
N GLY A 623 1.18 12.16 -27.38
CA GLY A 623 2.28 11.84 -28.27
C GLY A 623 1.87 10.86 -29.38
N VAL A 624 1.19 9.78 -29.02
CA VAL A 624 0.67 8.78 -29.96
C VAL A 624 -0.35 9.36 -30.94
N ILE A 625 -1.30 10.18 -30.47
CA ILE A 625 -2.29 10.84 -31.34
C ILE A 625 -1.58 11.76 -32.33
N GLY A 626 -0.64 12.57 -31.85
CA GLY A 626 0.17 13.46 -32.70
C GLY A 626 0.91 12.67 -33.78
N MET A 627 1.55 11.56 -33.43
CA MET A 627 2.25 10.72 -34.41
C MET A 627 1.31 10.02 -35.38
N ASN A 628 0.12 9.58 -34.97
CA ASN A 628 -0.88 9.01 -35.88
C ASN A 628 -1.39 10.07 -36.88
N ILE A 629 -1.60 11.31 -36.45
CA ILE A 629 -1.96 12.42 -37.36
C ILE A 629 -0.83 12.69 -38.35
N LEU A 630 0.42 12.77 -37.87
CA LEU A 630 1.59 12.95 -38.74
C LEU A 630 1.77 11.78 -39.72
N MET A 631 1.47 10.55 -39.30
CA MET A 631 1.51 9.38 -40.16
C MET A 631 0.41 9.44 -41.24
N ALA A 632 -0.80 9.88 -40.89
CA ALA A 632 -1.88 10.10 -41.84
C ALA A 632 -1.50 11.16 -42.90
N ILE A 633 -0.87 12.27 -42.46
CA ILE A 633 -0.34 13.30 -43.36
C ILE A 633 0.79 12.73 -44.23
N CYS A 634 1.69 11.94 -43.64
CA CYS A 634 2.82 11.32 -44.35
C CYS A 634 2.34 10.47 -45.53
N PHE A 635 1.39 9.56 -45.29
CA PHE A 635 0.84 8.69 -46.34
C PHE A 635 -0.14 9.40 -47.29
N GLY A 636 -0.77 10.48 -46.85
CA GLY A 636 -1.74 11.24 -47.67
C GLY A 636 -1.10 12.23 -48.64
N PHE A 637 -0.01 12.89 -48.24
CA PHE A 637 0.62 13.97 -49.01
C PHE A 637 1.92 13.57 -49.71
N PHE A 638 2.71 12.67 -49.13
CA PHE A 638 4.00 12.28 -49.73
C PHE A 638 3.85 11.05 -50.64
N THR A 639 4.46 11.14 -51.81
CA THR A 639 4.48 10.06 -52.80
C THR A 639 5.34 8.88 -52.34
N PHE A 640 5.07 7.71 -52.94
CA PHE A 640 5.84 6.50 -52.67
C PHE A 640 7.32 6.72 -53.04
N GLY A 641 8.22 6.45 -52.10
CA GLY A 641 9.66 6.55 -52.32
C GLY A 641 10.48 6.50 -51.03
N PRO A 642 11.82 6.55 -51.13
CA PRO A 642 12.71 6.35 -49.99
C PRO A 642 12.51 7.40 -48.90
N PHE A 643 12.27 8.66 -49.29
CA PHE A 643 12.03 9.76 -48.35
C PHE A 643 10.82 9.47 -47.45
N ARG A 644 9.70 9.03 -48.04
CA ARG A 644 8.51 8.66 -47.28
C ARG A 644 8.80 7.48 -46.36
N GLY A 645 9.50 6.46 -46.84
CA GLY A 645 9.91 5.31 -46.03
C GLY A 645 10.72 5.67 -44.79
N TRP A 646 11.74 6.53 -44.91
CA TRP A 646 12.54 7.00 -43.76
C TRP A 646 11.74 7.90 -42.81
N LEU A 647 10.83 8.71 -43.35
CA LEU A 647 9.92 9.52 -42.54
C LEU A 647 8.95 8.62 -41.76
N THR A 648 8.36 7.61 -42.39
CA THR A 648 7.51 6.59 -41.75
C THR A 648 8.26 5.89 -40.63
N LEU A 649 9.52 5.46 -40.85
CA LEU A 649 10.35 4.88 -39.80
C LEU A 649 10.50 5.85 -38.62
N SER A 650 10.91 7.09 -38.89
CA SER A 650 11.15 8.09 -37.85
C SER A 650 9.89 8.37 -37.01
N LEU A 651 8.74 8.55 -37.67
CA LEU A 651 7.45 8.75 -37.00
C LEU A 651 7.04 7.52 -36.17
N LEU A 652 7.28 6.31 -36.69
CA LEU A 652 6.96 5.07 -36.00
C LEU A 652 7.82 4.86 -34.75
N LEU A 653 9.10 5.22 -34.78
CA LEU A 653 9.98 5.14 -33.61
C LEU A 653 9.49 6.05 -32.48
N VAL A 654 9.09 7.28 -32.80
CA VAL A 654 8.54 8.23 -31.81
C VAL A 654 7.18 7.74 -31.30
N PHE A 655 6.32 7.24 -32.19
CA PHE A 655 5.02 6.64 -31.83
C PHE A 655 5.19 5.51 -30.81
N LEU A 656 6.11 4.57 -31.08
CA LEU A 656 6.37 3.44 -30.17
C LEU A 656 7.04 3.87 -28.88
N THR A 657 7.86 4.92 -28.90
CA THR A 657 8.44 5.49 -27.67
C THR A 657 7.34 5.95 -26.72
N PHE A 658 6.34 6.68 -27.22
CA PHE A 658 5.18 7.09 -26.41
C PHE A 658 4.28 5.90 -26.03
N GLY A 659 4.02 4.98 -26.97
CA GLY A 659 3.16 3.82 -26.73
C GLY A 659 3.72 2.82 -25.72
N GLN A 660 4.99 2.46 -25.83
CA GLN A 660 5.66 1.47 -24.98
C GLN A 660 6.16 2.09 -23.66
N GLY A 661 6.81 3.24 -23.74
CA GLY A 661 7.38 3.91 -22.57
C GLY A 661 6.34 4.50 -21.63
N PHE A 662 5.26 5.08 -22.15
CA PHE A 662 4.27 5.76 -21.32
C PHE A 662 3.01 4.92 -21.17
N ILE A 663 2.30 4.64 -22.27
CA ILE A 663 0.96 4.05 -22.19
C ILE A 663 1.01 2.62 -21.65
N SER A 664 1.80 1.76 -22.29
CA SER A 664 1.86 0.33 -21.94
C SER A 664 2.37 0.14 -20.51
N THR A 665 3.48 0.80 -20.16
CA THR A 665 4.08 0.69 -18.82
C THR A 665 3.13 1.16 -17.70
N VAL A 666 2.45 2.31 -17.90
CA VAL A 666 1.54 2.86 -16.88
C VAL A 666 0.27 2.02 -16.73
N THR A 667 -0.31 1.55 -17.83
CA THR A 667 -1.61 0.84 -17.82
C THR A 667 -1.56 -0.42 -16.94
N TRP A 668 -0.53 -1.24 -17.11
CA TRP A 668 -0.36 -2.47 -16.34
C TRP A 668 -0.17 -2.21 -14.85
N LEU A 669 0.59 -1.18 -14.49
CA LEU A 669 0.77 -0.78 -13.09
C LEU A 669 -0.54 -0.24 -12.49
N LEU A 670 -1.21 0.63 -13.22
CA LEU A 670 -2.43 1.31 -12.79
C LEU A 670 -3.59 0.32 -12.57
N THR A 671 -3.66 -0.75 -13.37
CA THR A 671 -4.59 -1.87 -13.18
C THR A 671 -4.37 -2.56 -11.82
N ALA A 672 -3.13 -2.61 -11.31
CA ALA A 672 -2.84 -3.17 -9.99
C ALA A 672 -3.09 -2.18 -8.83
N GLU A 673 -3.04 -0.87 -9.08
CA GLU A 673 -3.20 0.19 -8.07
C GLU A 673 -4.66 0.63 -7.87
N ILE A 674 -5.52 0.56 -8.91
CA ILE A 674 -6.91 1.07 -8.86
C ILE A 674 -7.87 0.10 -8.17
N PHE A 675 -7.64 -1.21 -8.28
CA PHE A 675 -8.61 -2.19 -7.79
C PHE A 675 -8.38 -2.59 -6.33
N PRO A 676 -9.43 -2.51 -5.48
CA PRO A 676 -9.41 -3.01 -4.10
C PRO A 676 -8.99 -4.48 -4.06
N LEU A 677 -8.25 -4.87 -3.01
CA LEU A 677 -7.67 -6.22 -2.90
C LEU A 677 -8.70 -7.35 -3.05
N HIS A 678 -9.88 -7.20 -2.44
CA HIS A 678 -10.95 -8.19 -2.45
C HIS A 678 -11.71 -8.28 -3.79
N LEU A 679 -11.60 -7.26 -4.66
CA LEU A 679 -12.24 -7.21 -6.00
C LEU A 679 -11.25 -7.31 -7.16
N ARG A 680 -9.94 -7.25 -6.87
CA ARG A 680 -8.87 -7.12 -7.86
C ARG A 680 -8.90 -8.23 -8.91
N GLY A 681 -9.06 -9.48 -8.50
CA GLY A 681 -9.07 -10.60 -9.45
C GLY A 681 -10.16 -10.44 -10.54
N ILE A 682 -11.36 -10.05 -10.13
CA ILE A 682 -12.52 -9.93 -11.03
C ILE A 682 -12.41 -8.66 -11.87
N CYS A 683 -12.16 -7.50 -11.26
CA CYS A 683 -12.06 -6.23 -11.96
C CYS A 683 -10.87 -6.21 -12.95
N SER A 684 -9.71 -6.74 -12.55
CA SER A 684 -8.58 -6.94 -13.46
C SER A 684 -8.92 -7.88 -14.61
N GLY A 685 -9.65 -8.98 -14.34
CA GLY A 685 -10.09 -9.92 -15.38
C GLY A 685 -10.98 -9.26 -16.44
N ILE A 686 -11.95 -8.44 -16.01
CA ILE A 686 -12.86 -7.71 -16.93
C ILE A 686 -12.07 -6.66 -17.72
N GLY A 687 -11.25 -5.83 -17.07
CA GLY A 687 -10.44 -4.81 -17.74
C GLY A 687 -9.49 -5.42 -18.78
N MET A 688 -8.85 -6.55 -18.44
CA MET A 688 -7.98 -7.29 -19.36
C MET A 688 -8.75 -7.91 -20.52
N SER A 689 -9.97 -8.41 -20.30
CA SER A 689 -10.81 -8.95 -21.37
C SER A 689 -11.17 -7.88 -22.40
N VAL A 690 -11.45 -6.65 -21.95
CA VAL A 690 -11.68 -5.51 -22.83
C VAL A 690 -10.41 -5.09 -23.57
N ALA A 691 -9.25 -5.11 -22.90
CA ALA A 691 -7.98 -4.84 -23.56
C ALA A 691 -7.74 -5.86 -24.71
N TRP A 692 -7.86 -7.16 -24.45
CA TRP A 692 -7.69 -8.19 -25.49
C TRP A 692 -8.75 -8.12 -26.58
N GLY A 693 -10.01 -7.80 -26.23
CA GLY A 693 -11.07 -7.58 -27.21
C GLY A 693 -10.83 -6.37 -28.11
N THR A 694 -10.30 -5.28 -27.55
CA THR A 694 -9.91 -4.08 -28.31
C THR A 694 -8.72 -4.39 -29.21
N ALA A 695 -7.71 -5.11 -28.69
CA ALA A 695 -6.57 -5.58 -29.48
C ALA A 695 -7.01 -6.45 -30.66
N PHE A 696 -7.94 -7.40 -30.43
CA PHE A 696 -8.54 -8.23 -31.47
C PHE A 696 -9.22 -7.39 -32.54
N ALA A 697 -10.10 -6.46 -32.14
CA ALA A 697 -10.85 -5.62 -33.07
C ALA A 697 -9.91 -4.76 -33.94
N VAL A 698 -8.95 -4.07 -33.30
CA VAL A 698 -7.98 -3.23 -34.00
C VAL A 698 -7.15 -4.08 -34.99
N THR A 699 -6.60 -5.21 -34.53
CA THR A 699 -5.78 -6.10 -35.37
C THR A 699 -6.53 -6.68 -36.56
N MET A 700 -7.81 -7.02 -36.38
CA MET A 700 -8.65 -7.55 -37.46
C MET A 700 -9.03 -6.46 -38.48
N LEU A 701 -9.34 -5.25 -38.00
CA LEU A 701 -9.80 -4.16 -38.84
C LEU A 701 -8.68 -3.50 -39.65
N ILE A 702 -7.45 -3.46 -39.14
CA ILE A 702 -6.33 -2.76 -39.80
C ILE A 702 -6.05 -3.30 -41.22
N PRO A 703 -5.82 -4.61 -41.45
CA PRO A 703 -5.56 -5.10 -42.81
C PRO A 703 -6.72 -4.83 -43.79
N ILE A 704 -7.96 -4.96 -43.32
CA ILE A 704 -9.17 -4.68 -44.10
C ILE A 704 -9.28 -3.19 -44.45
N GLY A 705 -8.97 -2.33 -43.47
CA GLY A 705 -8.93 -0.89 -43.64
C GLY A 705 -7.83 -0.46 -44.60
N ILE A 706 -6.62 -1.02 -44.51
CA ILE A 706 -5.50 -0.67 -45.40
C ILE A 706 -5.89 -0.92 -46.86
N HIS A 707 -6.55 -2.04 -47.14
CA HIS A 707 -7.02 -2.37 -48.49
C HIS A 707 -8.20 -1.51 -48.96
N SER A 708 -9.15 -1.18 -48.07
CA SER A 708 -10.41 -0.53 -48.46
C SER A 708 -10.34 1.00 -48.49
N ILE A 709 -9.72 1.62 -47.50
CA ILE A 709 -9.67 3.09 -47.31
C ILE A 709 -8.25 3.67 -47.37
N GLY A 710 -7.22 2.82 -47.48
CA GLY A 710 -5.81 3.23 -47.61
C GLY A 710 -5.14 3.58 -46.28
N MET A 711 -3.80 3.57 -46.26
CA MET A 711 -2.97 3.80 -45.05
C MET A 711 -3.29 5.11 -44.33
N ALA A 712 -3.43 6.22 -45.06
CA ALA A 712 -3.68 7.54 -44.47
C ALA A 712 -4.97 7.59 -43.65
N ALA A 713 -6.07 7.01 -44.18
CA ALA A 713 -7.35 6.97 -43.49
C ALA A 713 -7.30 6.08 -42.24
N ASN A 714 -6.56 4.97 -42.27
CA ASN A 714 -6.38 4.11 -41.09
C ASN A 714 -5.71 4.85 -39.93
N PHE A 715 -4.61 5.56 -40.19
CA PHE A 715 -3.94 6.33 -39.14
C PHE A 715 -4.81 7.49 -38.64
N ALA A 716 -5.63 8.11 -39.49
CA ALA A 716 -6.61 9.11 -39.06
C ALA A 716 -7.70 8.50 -38.15
N CYS A 717 -8.21 7.31 -38.48
CA CYS A 717 -9.16 6.60 -37.62
C CYS A 717 -8.55 6.25 -36.25
N LEU A 718 -7.29 5.80 -36.23
CA LEU A 718 -6.57 5.50 -34.97
C LEU A 718 -6.31 6.77 -34.14
N ALA A 719 -6.03 7.90 -34.79
CA ALA A 719 -5.94 9.19 -34.10
C ALA A 719 -7.28 9.57 -33.45
N LEU A 720 -8.40 9.36 -34.15
CA LEU A 720 -9.75 9.62 -33.61
C LEU A 720 -10.07 8.72 -32.40
N LEU A 721 -9.76 7.42 -32.49
CA LEU A 721 -9.88 6.49 -31.35
C LEU A 721 -8.98 6.91 -30.18
N GLY A 722 -7.76 7.38 -30.48
CA GLY A 722 -6.86 7.97 -29.49
C GLY A 722 -7.44 9.20 -28.80
N LEU A 723 -8.13 10.09 -29.52
CA LEU A 723 -8.80 11.25 -28.92
C LEU A 723 -9.92 10.85 -27.95
N ILE A 724 -10.68 9.80 -28.27
CA ILE A 724 -11.70 9.24 -27.37
C ILE A 724 -11.03 8.69 -26.09
N SER A 725 -9.93 7.97 -26.24
CA SER A 725 -9.13 7.48 -25.11
C SER A 725 -8.56 8.63 -24.27
N LEU A 726 -8.01 9.67 -24.89
CA LEU A 726 -7.49 10.84 -24.19
C LEU A 726 -8.60 11.58 -23.43
N PHE A 727 -9.78 11.75 -24.03
CA PHE A 727 -10.95 12.32 -23.37
C PHE A 727 -11.34 11.51 -22.12
N PHE A 728 -11.33 10.18 -22.23
CA PHE A 728 -11.59 9.31 -21.08
C PHE A 728 -10.55 9.50 -19.97
N VAL A 729 -9.26 9.43 -20.29
CA VAL A 729 -8.16 9.60 -19.32
C VAL A 729 -8.19 10.99 -18.68
N TRP A 730 -8.52 12.03 -19.46
CA TRP A 730 -8.62 13.39 -18.96
C TRP A 730 -9.76 13.53 -17.93
N ASN A 731 -10.94 12.99 -18.19
CA ASN A 731 -12.11 13.27 -17.37
C ASN A 731 -12.33 12.28 -16.23
N PHE A 732 -12.01 11.00 -16.43
CA PHE A 732 -12.44 9.93 -15.53
C PHE A 732 -11.30 9.31 -14.73
N LEU A 733 -10.07 9.29 -15.24
CA LEU A 733 -8.96 8.61 -14.58
C LEU A 733 -8.41 9.43 -13.39
N PRO A 734 -8.40 8.89 -12.15
CA PRO A 734 -7.80 9.57 -11.01
C PRO A 734 -6.29 9.35 -10.93
N GLU A 735 -5.61 10.23 -10.19
CA GLU A 735 -4.20 10.03 -9.82
C GLU A 735 -4.09 9.04 -8.65
N THR A 736 -3.25 8.02 -8.83
CA THR A 736 -3.00 6.92 -7.89
C THR A 736 -1.68 7.05 -7.12
N ARG A 737 -0.75 7.89 -7.60
CA ARG A 737 0.56 8.03 -6.95
C ARG A 737 0.44 8.52 -5.51
N ASN A 738 1.22 7.93 -4.61
CA ASN A 738 1.34 8.26 -3.19
C ASN A 738 0.03 8.16 -2.41
N LYS A 739 -0.95 7.42 -2.92
CA LYS A 739 -2.20 7.13 -2.21
C LYS A 739 -2.25 5.68 -1.82
N THR A 740 -2.79 5.39 -0.64
CA THR A 740 -3.09 4.01 -0.26
C THR A 740 -4.33 3.51 -1.01
N LEU A 741 -4.47 2.19 -1.13
CA LEU A 741 -5.67 1.58 -1.71
C LEU A 741 -6.94 1.98 -0.94
N GLU A 742 -6.82 2.13 0.37
CA GLU A 742 -7.92 2.52 1.28
C GLU A 742 -8.31 3.98 1.11
N GLU A 743 -7.34 4.87 0.89
CA GLU A 743 -7.61 6.28 0.55
C GLU A 743 -8.32 6.40 -0.80
N LEU A 744 -7.87 5.63 -1.81
CA LEU A 744 -8.54 5.55 -3.10
C LEU A 744 -9.97 5.00 -2.94
N GLU A 745 -10.16 3.93 -2.16
CA GLU A 745 -11.47 3.35 -1.88
C GLU A 745 -12.40 4.37 -1.20
N LYS A 746 -11.96 5.04 -0.13
CA LYS A 746 -12.72 6.12 0.52
C LYS A 746 -13.01 7.26 -0.44
N GLN A 747 -12.07 7.60 -1.33
CA GLN A 747 -12.27 8.62 -2.35
C GLN A 747 -13.37 8.20 -3.33
N PHE A 748 -13.39 6.95 -3.79
CA PHE A 748 -14.43 6.44 -4.68
C PHE A 748 -15.79 6.28 -3.99
N GLN A 749 -15.81 5.89 -2.70
CA GLN A 749 -17.02 5.80 -1.89
C GLN A 749 -17.64 7.18 -1.62
N LYS A 750 -16.82 8.20 -1.36
CA LYS A 750 -17.30 9.60 -1.22
C LYS A 750 -17.74 10.23 -2.54
N ARG A 751 -17.20 9.75 -3.66
CA ARG A 751 -17.46 10.26 -5.01
C ARG A 751 -18.71 9.61 -5.62
N ASP A 752 -19.77 9.50 -4.82
CA ASP A 752 -21.10 9.13 -5.29
C ASP A 752 -21.63 10.30 -6.13
N TRP A 753 -21.59 10.16 -7.46
CA TRP A 753 -21.86 11.21 -8.45
C TRP A 753 -23.25 11.86 -8.34
N THR A 754 -24.17 11.25 -7.60
CA THR A 754 -25.50 11.75 -7.28
C THR A 754 -25.51 12.80 -6.17
N ALA A 755 -24.54 12.77 -5.25
CA ALA A 755 -24.46 13.73 -4.15
C ALA A 755 -23.91 15.10 -4.62
N LEU A 756 -22.86 15.08 -5.45
CA LEU A 756 -22.26 16.30 -6.02
C LEU A 756 -23.20 17.05 -6.99
N LYS A 757 -24.10 16.34 -7.68
CA LYS A 757 -25.16 17.00 -8.46
C LYS A 757 -26.15 17.74 -7.57
N ARG A 758 -26.45 17.26 -6.35
CA ARG A 758 -27.34 17.94 -5.41
C ARG A 758 -26.66 19.12 -4.73
N GLU A 759 -25.39 19.01 -4.36
CA GLU A 759 -24.63 20.12 -3.78
C GLU A 759 -24.37 21.23 -4.80
N GLY A 760 -23.97 20.90 -6.04
CA GLY A 760 -23.78 21.89 -7.11
C GLY A 760 -25.07 22.47 -7.70
N GLN A 761 -26.24 21.95 -7.31
CA GLN A 761 -27.55 22.53 -7.61
C GLN A 761 -28.00 23.42 -6.47
N ASN A 762 -27.88 22.96 -5.21
CA ASN A 762 -28.10 23.78 -4.03
C ASN A 762 -27.18 25.01 -3.95
N GLU A 763 -25.92 24.93 -4.42
CA GLU A 763 -25.03 26.09 -4.51
C GLU A 763 -25.42 27.06 -5.62
N ARG A 764 -25.97 26.55 -6.74
CA ARG A 764 -26.50 27.40 -7.82
C ARG A 764 -27.78 28.12 -7.40
N ASP A 765 -28.69 27.39 -6.74
CA ASP A 765 -29.93 27.93 -6.21
C ASP A 765 -29.65 29.00 -5.12
N ARG A 766 -28.63 28.78 -4.26
CA ARG A 766 -28.17 29.80 -3.29
C ARG A 766 -27.53 31.03 -3.93
N MET A 767 -26.78 30.85 -5.02
CA MET A 767 -26.20 31.99 -5.75
C MET A 767 -27.28 32.78 -6.50
N GLU A 768 -28.32 32.13 -7.02
CA GLU A 768 -29.47 32.81 -7.62
C GLU A 768 -30.25 33.62 -6.57
N GLU A 769 -30.50 33.06 -5.37
CA GLU A 769 -31.12 33.78 -4.24
C GLU A 769 -30.28 34.99 -3.76
N GLU A 770 -28.95 34.85 -3.68
CA GLU A 770 -28.06 35.98 -3.32
C GLU A 770 -28.01 37.08 -4.38
N THR A 771 -28.25 36.73 -5.65
CA THR A 771 -28.23 37.69 -6.76
C THR A 771 -29.55 38.45 -6.83
N GLU A 772 -30.70 37.78 -6.63
CA GLU A 772 -32.01 38.42 -6.53
C GLU A 772 -32.11 39.35 -5.30
N GLY A 773 -31.56 38.96 -4.15
CA GLY A 773 -31.52 39.79 -2.95
C GLY A 773 -30.71 41.09 -3.11
N LYS A 774 -29.60 41.03 -3.86
CA LYS A 774 -28.77 42.21 -4.16
C LYS A 774 -29.40 43.16 -5.18
N GLU A 775 -30.27 42.66 -6.06
CA GLU A 775 -31.04 43.51 -6.97
C GLU A 775 -32.22 44.20 -6.25
N THR A 776 -32.82 43.54 -5.25
CA THR A 776 -33.88 44.17 -4.43
C THR A 776 -33.34 45.28 -3.53
N GLU A 777 -32.15 45.10 -2.93
CA GLU A 777 -31.51 46.16 -2.12
C GLU A 777 -31.09 47.38 -2.95
N LYS A 778 -30.70 47.20 -4.22
CA LYS A 778 -30.40 48.31 -5.15
C LYS A 778 -31.63 49.03 -5.66
N GLY A 779 -32.80 48.37 -5.68
CA GLY A 779 -34.08 48.98 -6.06
C GLY A 779 -34.71 49.86 -4.97
N ILE A 780 -34.39 49.61 -3.70
CA ILE A 780 -34.91 50.39 -2.55
C ILE A 780 -34.03 51.61 -2.25
N ALA A 781 -32.79 51.64 -2.77
CA ALA A 781 -31.86 52.77 -2.65
C ALA A 781 -31.92 53.77 -3.83
N LYS A 782 -32.94 53.68 -4.69
CA LYS A 782 -33.32 54.68 -5.69
C LYS A 782 -34.75 55.13 -5.41
#